data_AF-A0A818ZSA3-F1
#
_entry.id   AF-A0A818ZSA3-F1
#
_cell.length_a   1.000
_cell.length_b   1.000
_cell.length_c   1.000
_cell.angle_alpha   90.00
_cell.angle_beta   90.00
_cell.angle_gamma   90.00
#
_symmetry.space_group_name_H-M   'P 1'
#
loop_
_entity.id
_entity.type
_entity.pdbx_description
1 polymer ?
#
loop_
_entity_poly.entity_id
_entity_poly.type
_entity_poly.pdbx_seq_one_letter_code
_entity_poly.pdbx_strand_id
1 'polypeptide(L)'
;MTTLSGRERPDLFKDEFLQDIFIQTAKCFPNKIALRWQNEEITYYQLHQRAMHLASVLQQMKNIGVGDRVGIWLARCAQLHITILAVLMTGATYVPFDADAPQERVNEILDDLQIVILLVDSRASILHPLAFNVEHLHENLFIVGNINQKRVDTHRNLPAYIICTSGSTGKPKAIAISHRSICHFIRADNEMMQIKYEDIVYQGSSAAFDMFLEETFLSYSVGATLVIASKMDILKSDQLHRFFIHHSITVLFCVPTLLLLMHNDPALKLRLINTGGEACPQTLVDRWWKEDRIVFNSYGPTEITVAATVQSLRPGQPVSIGAPLPNYVCCLVDEVTGRPTSEITGELCIRGPGVALGYVNRESLTKEKFTEYGYRTGDRVSIQFGQIFFHERIDLQVKLRGFRIELDEIEHELLRFENRVVSVAVAVLYDQLIAFIVGELSESQMREELRHRLPSYMVPDRLVKIDGAMPRLSSGKIDRKALAGLLVKDDIDKLKAMAIEIEPERNTTNELDSNRKPLDIVLSAFQKSFPHRQPKPDDNFFIDLSGHSLIAALTITELRQWFPSIALHDLYECRTAAKLAERLTLLSDEKKNETTLKIPNTCVKPSYTRIILCSVYQAIVVLILGGIVSLELILPYIIFVRILHHHHGIGYACLGAYGVLVIVPLFRHLFSLIIKWILIGRYKEGDFPLWGWMYVRWWTVEQLRNLAMPETFADSPLMSIYYRLFGAKIGRNVHLGSINCEAPDLLEIDDDTTISSEVHFQTAFVEDYTLKFRRIYI
;
A
#
# COMPACT_ATOMS: atom_id res chain seq x y z
N MET A 1 1.70 44.35 2.57
CA MET A 1 1.29 42.94 2.62
C MET A 1 2.24 42.16 1.73
N THR A 2 2.99 41.22 2.30
CA THR A 2 3.89 40.36 1.52
C THR A 2 3.03 39.32 0.80
N THR A 3 3.00 39.40 -0.53
CA THR A 3 2.12 38.58 -1.38
C THR A 3 2.87 38.12 -2.61
N LEU A 4 2.60 36.88 -3.01
CA LEU A 4 3.06 36.28 -4.24
C LEU A 4 1.83 35.73 -4.97
N SER A 5 1.70 36.07 -6.25
CA SER A 5 0.57 35.66 -7.08
C SER A 5 1.06 34.79 -8.21
N GLY A 6 0.34 33.71 -8.48
CA GLY A 6 0.50 32.93 -9.69
C GLY A 6 0.05 33.73 -10.91
N ARG A 7 0.40 33.24 -12.10
CA ARG A 7 -0.02 33.88 -13.36
C ARG A 7 -1.54 33.93 -13.44
N GLU A 8 -2.08 35.07 -13.87
CA GLU A 8 -3.51 35.19 -14.16
C GLU A 8 -3.83 34.42 -15.44
N ARG A 9 -4.77 33.48 -15.32
CA ARG A 9 -5.20 32.59 -16.40
C ARG A 9 -6.71 32.46 -16.39
N PRO A 10 -7.44 33.48 -16.90
CA PRO A 10 -8.90 33.51 -16.90
C PRO A 10 -9.51 32.36 -17.72
N ASP A 11 -8.77 31.85 -18.70
CA ASP A 11 -9.18 30.74 -19.57
C ASP A 11 -9.25 29.37 -18.87
N LEU A 12 -8.65 29.25 -17.67
CA LEU A 12 -8.76 28.03 -16.85
C LEU A 12 -10.06 27.97 -16.04
N PHE A 13 -10.80 29.07 -15.92
CA PHE A 13 -12.12 29.08 -15.28
C PHE A 13 -13.16 28.55 -16.27
N LYS A 14 -13.36 27.24 -16.28
CA LYS A 14 -14.39 26.57 -17.07
C LYS A 14 -15.53 26.06 -16.17
N ASP A 15 -16.75 26.21 -16.65
CA ASP A 15 -17.96 25.73 -15.99
C ASP A 15 -18.25 24.28 -16.38
N GLU A 16 -17.70 23.34 -15.62
CA GLU A 16 -17.84 21.90 -15.87
C GLU A 16 -17.80 21.09 -14.58
N PHE A 17 -18.29 19.86 -14.63
CA PHE A 17 -18.16 18.90 -13.55
C PHE A 17 -16.90 18.05 -13.72
N LEU A 18 -16.41 17.45 -12.64
CA LEU A 18 -15.16 16.68 -12.64
C LEU A 18 -15.19 15.50 -13.62
N GLN A 19 -16.31 14.79 -13.66
CA GLN A 19 -16.54 13.70 -14.62
C GLN A 19 -16.57 14.19 -16.07
N ASP A 20 -16.88 15.46 -16.34
CA ASP A 20 -16.92 15.97 -17.71
C ASP A 20 -15.52 16.05 -18.33
N ILE A 21 -14.49 16.31 -17.51
CA ILE A 21 -13.08 16.22 -17.94
C ILE A 21 -12.83 14.83 -18.54
N PHE A 22 -13.17 13.78 -17.78
CA PHE A 22 -12.99 12.41 -18.23
C PHE A 22 -13.86 12.07 -19.46
N ILE A 23 -15.14 12.44 -19.46
CA ILE A 23 -16.09 12.13 -20.55
C ILE A 23 -15.63 12.80 -21.86
N GLN A 24 -15.15 14.05 -21.82
CA GLN A 24 -14.64 14.75 -22.98
C GLN A 24 -13.39 14.07 -23.53
N THR A 25 -12.43 13.72 -22.67
CA THR A 25 -11.23 12.98 -23.08
C THR A 25 -11.58 11.61 -23.66
N ALA A 26 -12.52 10.89 -23.05
CA ALA A 26 -12.91 9.55 -23.51
C ALA A 26 -13.54 9.58 -24.91
N LYS A 27 -14.21 10.68 -25.29
CA LYS A 27 -14.68 10.91 -26.66
C LYS A 27 -13.54 11.18 -27.64
N CYS A 28 -12.48 11.85 -27.20
CA CYS A 28 -11.34 12.20 -28.05
C CYS A 28 -10.37 11.02 -28.23
N PHE A 29 -10.20 10.17 -27.20
CA PHE A 29 -9.26 9.05 -27.18
C PHE A 29 -9.92 7.70 -26.85
N PRO A 30 -11.02 7.30 -27.53
CA PRO A 30 -11.83 6.16 -27.12
C PRO A 30 -11.04 4.84 -27.06
N ASN A 31 -10.12 4.63 -28.00
CA ASN A 31 -9.34 3.39 -28.12
C ASN A 31 -8.02 3.41 -27.34
N LYS A 32 -7.70 4.53 -26.67
CA LYS A 32 -6.48 4.62 -25.87
C LYS A 32 -6.65 3.91 -24.54
N ILE A 33 -5.60 3.28 -24.03
CA ILE A 33 -5.61 2.67 -22.70
C ILE A 33 -5.69 3.76 -21.64
N ALA A 34 -6.76 3.74 -20.84
CA ALA A 34 -6.96 4.62 -19.69
C ALA A 34 -6.32 4.03 -18.43
N LEU A 35 -6.55 2.73 -18.18
CA LEU A 35 -6.10 2.03 -16.99
C LEU A 35 -5.35 0.75 -17.36
N ARG A 36 -4.27 0.48 -16.62
CA ARG A 36 -3.62 -0.82 -16.55
C ARG A 36 -3.61 -1.29 -15.11
N TRP A 37 -4.09 -2.49 -14.87
CA TRP A 37 -4.04 -3.12 -13.56
C TRP A 37 -3.86 -4.62 -13.72
N GLN A 38 -2.77 -5.16 -13.17
CA GLN A 38 -2.36 -6.55 -13.40
C GLN A 38 -2.30 -6.87 -14.91
N ASN A 39 -3.06 -7.86 -15.37
CA ASN A 39 -3.15 -8.25 -16.78
C ASN A 39 -4.32 -7.59 -17.53
N GLU A 40 -5.06 -6.68 -16.87
CA GLU A 40 -6.18 -5.98 -17.49
C GLU A 40 -5.74 -4.62 -18.05
N GLU A 41 -6.07 -4.38 -19.32
CA GLU A 41 -5.99 -3.07 -19.95
C GLU A 41 -7.41 -2.58 -20.29
N ILE A 42 -7.79 -1.42 -19.76
CA ILE A 42 -9.11 -0.82 -19.99
C ILE A 42 -8.93 0.45 -20.81
N THR A 43 -9.57 0.50 -21.98
CA THR A 43 -9.62 1.70 -22.81
C THR A 43 -10.49 2.80 -22.19
N TYR A 44 -10.28 4.05 -22.58
CA TYR A 44 -11.16 5.16 -22.17
C TYR A 44 -12.63 4.89 -22.49
N TYR A 45 -12.92 4.32 -23.67
CA TYR A 45 -14.27 3.92 -24.04
C TYR A 45 -14.85 2.88 -23.07
N GLN A 46 -14.11 1.79 -22.80
CA GLN A 46 -14.58 0.74 -21.89
C GLN A 46 -14.76 1.25 -20.45
N LEU A 47 -13.83 2.07 -19.97
CA LEU A 47 -13.94 2.68 -18.63
C LEU A 47 -15.19 3.56 -18.53
N HIS A 48 -15.45 4.38 -19.55
CA HIS A 48 -16.65 5.21 -19.61
C HIS A 48 -17.92 4.36 -19.62
N GLN A 49 -17.98 3.29 -20.42
CA GLN A 49 -19.15 2.39 -20.46
C GLN A 49 -19.39 1.70 -19.12
N ARG A 50 -18.34 1.17 -18.47
CA ARG A 50 -18.47 0.50 -17.16
C ARG A 50 -18.93 1.48 -16.08
N ALA A 51 -18.36 2.70 -16.04
CA ALA A 51 -18.77 3.73 -15.09
C ALA A 51 -20.21 4.20 -15.33
N MET A 52 -20.60 4.39 -16.59
CA MET A 52 -21.96 4.78 -16.97
C MET A 52 -22.98 3.69 -16.60
N HIS A 53 -22.65 2.43 -16.81
CA HIS A 53 -23.49 1.31 -16.40
C HIS A 53 -23.69 1.30 -14.88
N LEU A 54 -22.61 1.35 -14.11
CA LEU A 54 -22.68 1.38 -12.65
C LEU A 54 -23.46 2.60 -12.14
N ALA A 55 -23.29 3.77 -12.78
CA ALA A 55 -24.07 4.97 -12.44
C ALA A 55 -25.57 4.78 -12.65
N SER A 56 -25.98 4.15 -13.77
CA SER A 56 -27.37 3.78 -14.03
C SER A 56 -27.94 2.86 -12.94
N VAL A 57 -27.17 1.85 -12.53
CA VAL A 57 -27.56 0.93 -11.45
C VAL A 57 -27.74 1.67 -10.12
N LEU A 58 -26.79 2.54 -9.75
CA LEU A 58 -26.86 3.34 -8.53
C LEU A 58 -28.09 4.27 -8.51
N GLN A 59 -28.41 4.90 -9.65
CA GLN A 59 -29.61 5.74 -9.74
C GLN A 59 -30.90 4.92 -9.63
N GLN A 60 -31.00 3.78 -10.34
CA GLN A 60 -32.26 3.04 -10.43
C GLN A 60 -32.55 2.19 -9.18
N MET A 61 -31.53 1.53 -8.62
CA MET A 61 -31.73 0.63 -7.47
C MET A 61 -31.66 1.36 -6.14
N LYS A 62 -30.96 2.49 -6.06
CA LYS A 62 -30.65 3.18 -4.80
C LYS A 62 -31.09 4.64 -4.78
N ASN A 63 -31.65 5.14 -5.89
CA ASN A 63 -32.10 6.54 -6.02
C ASN A 63 -30.99 7.55 -5.69
N ILE A 64 -29.72 7.18 -5.95
CA ILE A 64 -28.57 8.05 -5.68
C ILE A 64 -28.55 9.19 -6.70
N GLY A 65 -28.37 10.42 -6.23
CA GLY A 65 -28.31 11.59 -7.09
C GLY A 65 -27.61 12.78 -6.46
N VAL A 66 -27.97 13.97 -6.94
CA VAL A 66 -27.37 15.22 -6.51
C VAL A 66 -27.64 15.47 -5.03
N GLY A 67 -26.59 15.77 -4.27
CA GLY A 67 -26.65 16.06 -2.84
C GLY A 67 -26.41 14.85 -1.95
N ASP A 68 -26.50 13.63 -2.49
CA ASP A 68 -26.15 12.42 -1.77
C ASP A 68 -24.65 12.29 -1.58
N ARG A 69 -24.25 11.63 -0.49
CA ARG A 69 -22.86 11.27 -0.21
C ARG A 69 -22.71 9.76 -0.23
N VAL A 70 -21.79 9.27 -1.06
CA VAL A 70 -21.53 7.85 -1.26
C VAL A 70 -20.15 7.51 -0.74
N GLY A 71 -20.09 6.63 0.25
CA GLY A 71 -18.84 6.08 0.77
C GLY A 71 -18.25 5.09 -0.24
N ILE A 72 -16.93 5.10 -0.42
CA ILE A 72 -16.21 4.14 -1.25
C ILE A 72 -15.06 3.57 -0.42
N TRP A 73 -15.13 2.28 -0.10
CA TRP A 73 -14.12 1.57 0.67
C TRP A 73 -13.62 0.36 -0.13
N LEU A 74 -12.73 0.65 -1.08
CA LEU A 74 -12.18 -0.30 -2.04
C LEU A 74 -10.66 -0.20 -2.05
N ALA A 75 -9.97 -1.32 -2.24
CA ALA A 75 -8.53 -1.30 -2.49
C ALA A 75 -8.18 -0.71 -3.87
N ARG A 76 -6.90 -0.38 -4.08
CA ARG A 76 -6.38 0.05 -5.39
C ARG A 76 -6.59 -1.04 -6.44
N CYS A 77 -7.51 -0.79 -7.37
CA CYS A 77 -7.81 -1.64 -8.51
C CYS A 77 -8.58 -0.85 -9.57
N ALA A 78 -8.82 -1.45 -10.75
CA ALA A 78 -9.63 -0.82 -11.79
C ALA A 78 -11.07 -0.50 -11.31
N GLN A 79 -11.64 -1.34 -10.45
CA GLN A 79 -13.00 -1.15 -9.93
C GLN A 79 -13.16 0.13 -9.08
N LEU A 80 -12.10 0.55 -8.37
CA LEU A 80 -12.09 1.82 -7.62
C LEU A 80 -12.35 3.02 -8.55
N HIS A 81 -11.66 3.08 -9.69
CA HIS A 81 -11.82 4.16 -10.66
C HIS A 81 -13.19 4.13 -11.33
N ILE A 82 -13.68 2.94 -11.70
CA ILE A 82 -15.04 2.75 -12.24
C ILE A 82 -16.08 3.29 -11.25
N THR A 83 -15.91 2.98 -9.96
CA THR A 83 -16.83 3.36 -8.89
C THR A 83 -16.83 4.86 -8.64
N ILE A 84 -15.66 5.50 -8.55
CA ILE A 84 -15.54 6.96 -8.39
C ILE A 84 -16.22 7.69 -9.55
N LEU A 85 -15.93 7.30 -10.80
CA LEU A 85 -16.55 7.90 -11.98
C LEU A 85 -18.06 7.68 -11.99
N ALA A 86 -18.54 6.49 -11.61
CA ALA A 86 -19.96 6.19 -11.55
C ALA A 86 -20.71 7.07 -10.54
N VAL A 87 -20.16 7.24 -9.33
CA VAL A 87 -20.74 8.13 -8.30
C VAL A 87 -20.78 9.58 -8.80
N LEU A 88 -19.70 10.08 -9.40
CA LEU A 88 -19.69 11.42 -9.97
C LEU A 88 -20.73 11.57 -11.10
N MET A 89 -20.94 10.53 -11.90
CA MET A 89 -21.93 10.52 -12.99
C MET A 89 -23.38 10.53 -12.49
N THR A 90 -23.68 10.06 -11.28
CA THR A 90 -25.01 10.22 -10.66
C THR A 90 -25.25 11.64 -10.18
N GLY A 91 -24.18 12.43 -10.01
CA GLY A 91 -24.20 13.77 -9.42
C GLY A 91 -23.98 13.79 -7.90
N ALA A 92 -23.74 12.62 -7.29
CA ALA A 92 -23.44 12.50 -5.88
C ALA A 92 -21.98 12.87 -5.56
N THR A 93 -21.73 13.21 -4.30
CA THR A 93 -20.39 13.41 -3.74
C THR A 93 -19.83 12.07 -3.31
N TYR A 94 -18.60 11.74 -3.73
CA TYR A 94 -17.93 10.53 -3.21
C TYR A 94 -17.08 10.81 -1.96
N VAL A 95 -17.01 9.83 -1.07
CA VAL A 95 -16.23 9.89 0.17
C VAL A 95 -15.33 8.64 0.23
N PRO A 96 -14.04 8.76 -0.12
CA PRO A 96 -13.14 7.62 -0.15
C PRO A 96 -12.62 7.27 1.24
N PHE A 97 -12.52 5.97 1.52
CA PHE A 97 -11.89 5.41 2.69
C PHE A 97 -10.60 4.69 2.30
N ASP A 98 -9.58 4.76 3.16
CA ASP A 98 -8.40 3.93 2.99
C ASP A 98 -8.80 2.46 3.14
N ALA A 99 -8.30 1.59 2.26
CA ALA A 99 -8.65 0.17 2.26
C ALA A 99 -8.26 -0.53 3.58
N ASP A 100 -7.22 -0.03 4.26
CA ASP A 100 -6.75 -0.54 5.55
C ASP A 100 -7.33 0.23 6.75
N ALA A 101 -8.28 1.15 6.53
CA ALA A 101 -8.93 1.87 7.61
C ALA A 101 -9.70 0.91 8.54
N PRO A 102 -9.57 1.02 9.87
CA PRO A 102 -10.35 0.20 10.78
C PRO A 102 -11.85 0.45 10.63
N GLN A 103 -12.66 -0.61 10.76
CA GLN A 103 -14.11 -0.52 10.59
C GLN A 103 -14.76 0.49 11.55
N GLU A 104 -14.30 0.56 12.80
CA GLU A 104 -14.85 1.53 13.79
C GLU A 104 -14.66 2.96 13.31
N ARG A 105 -13.47 3.29 12.78
CA ARG A 105 -13.18 4.61 12.22
C ARG A 105 -14.05 4.92 11.00
N VAL A 106 -14.29 3.93 10.15
CA VAL A 106 -15.19 4.07 9.00
C VAL A 106 -16.60 4.40 9.51
N ASN A 107 -17.12 3.64 10.48
CA ASN A 107 -18.45 3.85 11.05
C ASN A 107 -18.63 5.25 11.64
N GLU A 108 -17.65 5.75 12.40
CA GLU A 108 -17.70 7.12 12.95
C GLU A 108 -17.84 8.19 11.86
N ILE A 109 -17.16 8.00 10.74
CA ILE A 109 -17.22 8.92 9.59
C ILE A 109 -18.54 8.78 8.82
N LEU A 110 -19.07 7.55 8.67
CA LEU A 110 -20.36 7.31 8.01
C LEU A 110 -21.48 8.11 8.68
N ASP A 111 -21.52 8.07 10.02
CA ASP A 111 -22.53 8.76 10.82
C ASP A 111 -22.35 10.29 10.77
N ASP A 112 -21.11 10.78 10.97
CA ASP A 112 -20.81 12.23 10.94
C ASP A 112 -21.12 12.85 9.57
N LEU A 113 -20.94 12.08 8.48
CA LEU A 113 -21.15 12.56 7.11
C LEU A 113 -22.51 12.22 6.52
N GLN A 114 -23.40 11.52 7.25
CA GLN A 114 -24.71 11.10 6.74
C GLN A 114 -24.61 10.37 5.39
N ILE A 115 -23.68 9.41 5.30
CA ILE A 115 -23.47 8.61 4.09
C ILE A 115 -24.72 7.79 3.79
N VAL A 116 -25.20 7.85 2.54
CA VAL A 116 -26.43 7.16 2.11
C VAL A 116 -26.15 5.69 1.80
N ILE A 117 -24.97 5.40 1.25
CA ILE A 117 -24.54 4.06 0.85
C ILE A 117 -23.02 3.95 0.91
N LEU A 118 -22.51 2.80 1.31
CA LEU A 118 -21.09 2.47 1.33
C LEU A 118 -20.80 1.37 0.30
N LEU A 119 -19.97 1.67 -0.69
CA LEU A 119 -19.59 0.74 -1.75
C LEU A 119 -18.30 0.01 -1.34
N VAL A 120 -18.36 -1.32 -1.28
CA VAL A 120 -17.29 -2.22 -0.80
C VAL A 120 -17.01 -3.34 -1.81
N ASP A 121 -15.90 -4.06 -1.66
CA ASP A 121 -15.61 -5.28 -2.42
C ASP A 121 -15.90 -6.55 -1.61
N SER A 122 -15.89 -7.71 -2.27
CA SER A 122 -16.21 -9.02 -1.67
C SER A 122 -15.22 -9.49 -0.59
N ARG A 123 -14.01 -8.93 -0.55
CA ARG A 123 -12.99 -9.31 0.45
C ARG A 123 -13.28 -8.70 1.80
N ALA A 124 -14.09 -7.66 1.82
CA ALA A 124 -14.45 -6.99 3.04
C ALA A 124 -15.62 -7.73 3.68
N SER A 125 -15.33 -8.53 4.71
CA SER A 125 -16.32 -9.13 5.63
C SER A 125 -16.95 -8.06 6.54
N ILE A 126 -17.34 -6.93 5.94
CA ILE A 126 -17.92 -5.78 6.61
C ILE A 126 -19.41 -6.07 6.82
N LEU A 127 -19.76 -6.29 8.07
CA LEU A 127 -21.16 -6.32 8.50
C LEU A 127 -21.60 -4.88 8.80
N HIS A 128 -21.91 -4.10 7.76
CA HIS A 128 -22.52 -2.76 7.93
C HIS A 128 -23.82 -2.64 7.13
N PRO A 129 -24.93 -2.12 7.70
CA PRO A 129 -26.22 -2.05 7.00
C PRO A 129 -26.20 -1.22 5.70
N LEU A 130 -25.30 -0.24 5.62
CA LEU A 130 -25.12 0.59 4.43
C LEU A 130 -24.17 -0.02 3.38
N ALA A 131 -23.51 -1.15 3.67
CA ALA A 131 -22.51 -1.73 2.78
C ALA A 131 -23.17 -2.45 1.60
N PHE A 132 -22.70 -2.15 0.39
CA PHE A 132 -23.11 -2.80 -0.85
C PHE A 132 -21.88 -3.23 -1.64
N ASN A 133 -21.82 -4.53 -1.93
CA ASN A 133 -20.76 -5.07 -2.76
C ASN A 133 -20.93 -4.60 -4.21
N VAL A 134 -19.91 -3.93 -4.74
CA VAL A 134 -19.90 -3.42 -6.11
C VAL A 134 -19.94 -4.53 -7.16
N GLU A 135 -19.50 -5.74 -6.84
CA GLU A 135 -19.54 -6.89 -7.75
C GLU A 135 -20.98 -7.35 -8.02
N HIS A 136 -21.83 -7.34 -6.99
CA HIS A 136 -23.26 -7.64 -7.14
C HIS A 136 -24.00 -6.60 -8.00
N LEU A 137 -23.45 -5.39 -8.14
CA LEU A 137 -24.03 -4.36 -9.00
C LEU A 137 -23.72 -4.60 -10.48
N HIS A 138 -22.62 -5.30 -10.81
CA HIS A 138 -22.25 -5.64 -12.19
C HIS A 138 -23.04 -6.83 -12.76
N GLU A 139 -23.52 -7.73 -11.92
CA GLU A 139 -24.32 -8.90 -12.33
C GLU A 139 -25.72 -8.52 -12.84
N ASN A 140 -26.20 -7.31 -12.52
CA ASN A 140 -27.50 -6.80 -12.94
C ASN A 140 -27.49 -6.25 -14.39
N LEU A 141 -27.13 -7.11 -15.34
CA LEU A 141 -26.98 -6.82 -16.79
C LEU A 141 -28.24 -6.27 -17.49
N PHE A 142 -29.39 -6.27 -16.83
CA PHE A 142 -30.67 -5.84 -17.40
C PHE A 142 -31.05 -4.38 -17.09
N ILE A 143 -30.28 -3.69 -16.24
CA ILE A 143 -30.56 -2.31 -15.80
C ILE A 143 -29.78 -1.30 -16.65
N VAL A 144 -30.10 -1.26 -17.95
CA VAL A 144 -29.59 -0.22 -18.87
C VAL A 144 -30.71 0.80 -19.09
N GLY A 145 -30.70 1.88 -18.31
CA GLY A 145 -31.58 3.02 -18.54
C GLY A 145 -30.79 4.30 -18.76
N ASN A 146 -31.44 5.31 -19.35
CA ASN A 146 -30.85 6.63 -19.46
C ASN A 146 -30.61 7.20 -18.06
N ILE A 147 -29.36 7.53 -17.74
CA ILE A 147 -28.99 8.27 -16.53
C ILE A 147 -29.77 9.60 -16.55
N ASN A 148 -30.50 9.89 -15.47
CA ASN A 148 -31.28 11.11 -15.40
C ASN A 148 -30.34 12.28 -15.06
N GLN A 149 -29.72 12.86 -16.09
CA GLN A 149 -28.74 13.93 -15.96
C GLN A 149 -29.40 15.33 -15.86
N LYS A 150 -30.41 15.51 -15.00
CA LYS A 150 -30.91 16.87 -14.72
C LYS A 150 -29.86 17.66 -13.95
N ARG A 151 -28.88 18.20 -14.67
CA ARG A 151 -27.79 19.03 -14.17
C ARG A 151 -28.24 20.49 -14.20
N VAL A 152 -28.19 21.15 -13.05
CA VAL A 152 -28.43 22.60 -12.93
C VAL A 152 -27.08 23.26 -12.69
N ASP A 153 -26.85 24.45 -13.27
CA ASP A 153 -25.56 25.15 -13.20
C ASP A 153 -25.06 25.38 -11.78
N THR A 154 -25.96 25.55 -10.81
CA THR A 154 -25.64 25.74 -9.38
C THR A 154 -24.98 24.52 -8.73
N HIS A 155 -25.11 23.34 -9.33
CA HIS A 155 -24.58 22.10 -8.76
C HIS A 155 -23.04 22.01 -8.79
N ARG A 156 -22.33 22.87 -9.53
CA ARG A 156 -20.85 22.84 -9.64
C ARG A 156 -20.15 23.35 -8.38
N ASN A 157 -20.86 24.15 -7.58
CA ASN A 157 -20.39 24.57 -6.25
C ASN A 157 -20.67 23.52 -5.17
N LEU A 158 -21.36 22.42 -5.52
CA LEU A 158 -21.49 21.28 -4.62
C LEU A 158 -20.17 20.50 -4.54
N PRO A 159 -19.94 19.77 -3.45
CA PRO A 159 -18.75 18.94 -3.30
C PRO A 159 -18.69 17.85 -4.38
N ALA A 160 -17.57 17.77 -5.10
CA ALA A 160 -17.24 16.60 -5.92
C ALA A 160 -16.82 15.43 -5.03
N TYR A 161 -16.05 15.74 -3.99
CA TYR A 161 -15.58 14.76 -3.02
C TYR A 161 -15.39 15.37 -1.63
N ILE A 162 -15.33 14.48 -0.64
CA ILE A 162 -14.98 14.82 0.75
C ILE A 162 -13.84 13.91 1.18
N ILE A 163 -12.71 14.48 1.59
CA ILE A 163 -11.59 13.74 2.18
C ILE A 163 -11.53 14.00 3.68
N CYS A 164 -11.41 12.94 4.47
CA CYS A 164 -11.24 13.02 5.91
C CYS A 164 -9.76 13.01 6.28
N THR A 165 -9.35 13.99 7.08
CA THR A 165 -8.01 14.06 7.66
C THR A 165 -8.10 13.96 9.18
N SER A 166 -6.98 13.68 9.85
CA SER A 166 -6.93 13.73 11.32
C SER A 166 -7.32 15.11 11.84
N GLY A 167 -8.00 15.17 13.00
CA GLY A 167 -8.47 16.42 13.61
C GLY A 167 -7.96 16.63 15.03
N SER A 168 -7.62 17.88 15.37
CA SER A 168 -7.08 18.25 16.70
C SER A 168 -8.03 18.01 17.87
N THR A 169 -9.32 17.80 17.60
CA THR A 169 -10.34 17.48 18.62
C THR A 169 -10.48 15.99 18.89
N GLY A 170 -9.58 15.14 18.37
CA GLY A 170 -9.68 13.69 18.48
C GLY A 170 -10.68 13.02 17.54
N LYS A 171 -11.31 13.79 16.64
CA LYS A 171 -12.22 13.27 15.60
C LYS A 171 -11.72 13.67 14.22
N PRO A 172 -11.84 12.80 13.20
CA PRO A 172 -11.51 13.16 11.83
C PRO A 172 -12.25 14.44 11.39
N LYS A 173 -11.56 15.31 10.65
CA LYS A 173 -12.15 16.50 10.01
C LYS A 173 -12.34 16.23 8.53
N ALA A 174 -13.56 16.42 8.06
CA ALA A 174 -13.96 16.16 6.68
C ALA A 174 -13.93 17.45 5.85
N ILE A 175 -13.17 17.45 4.76
CA ILE A 175 -12.91 18.62 3.92
C ILE A 175 -13.70 18.46 2.61
N ALA A 176 -14.63 19.38 2.35
CA ALA A 176 -15.46 19.35 1.15
C ALA A 176 -14.82 20.14 0.00
N ILE A 177 -14.52 19.46 -1.10
CA ILE A 177 -13.92 20.06 -2.30
C ILE A 177 -14.95 20.13 -3.41
N SER A 178 -15.20 21.33 -3.94
CA SER A 178 -16.16 21.55 -5.03
C SER A 178 -15.65 21.02 -6.36
N HIS A 179 -16.57 20.71 -7.29
CA HIS A 179 -16.19 20.42 -8.69
C HIS A 179 -15.36 21.55 -9.31
N ARG A 180 -15.75 22.81 -9.07
CA ARG A 180 -15.02 23.98 -9.57
C ARG A 180 -13.57 23.99 -9.10
N SER A 181 -13.32 23.72 -7.82
CA SER A 181 -11.98 23.76 -7.21
C SER A 181 -11.05 22.73 -7.85
N ILE A 182 -11.49 21.47 -7.95
CA ILE A 182 -10.69 20.40 -8.54
C ILE A 182 -10.52 20.53 -10.05
N CYS A 183 -11.56 20.93 -10.78
CA CYS A 183 -11.47 21.16 -12.23
C CYS A 183 -10.50 22.29 -12.59
N HIS A 184 -10.42 23.33 -11.74
CA HIS A 184 -9.43 24.40 -11.90
C HIS A 184 -8.03 23.88 -11.58
N PHE A 185 -7.85 23.24 -10.42
CA PHE A 185 -6.57 22.67 -9.99
C PHE A 185 -5.94 21.80 -11.08
N ILE A 186 -6.69 20.82 -11.63
CA ILE A 186 -6.18 19.91 -12.67
C ILE A 186 -5.57 20.66 -13.86
N ARG A 187 -6.21 21.76 -14.29
CA ARG A 187 -5.72 22.57 -15.41
C ARG A 187 -4.49 23.38 -15.02
N ALA A 188 -4.58 24.07 -13.89
CA ALA A 188 -3.50 24.91 -13.38
C ALA A 188 -2.23 24.10 -13.12
N ASP A 189 -2.39 22.89 -12.58
CA ASP A 189 -1.30 21.96 -12.33
C ASP A 189 -0.72 21.39 -13.62
N ASN A 190 -1.57 20.98 -14.59
CA ASN A 190 -1.06 20.48 -15.86
C ASN A 190 -0.34 21.55 -16.71
N GLU A 191 -0.59 22.84 -16.52
CA GLU A 191 0.25 23.88 -17.11
C GLU A 191 1.70 23.83 -16.64
N MET A 192 1.92 23.33 -15.43
CA MET A 192 3.25 23.15 -14.85
C MET A 192 3.81 21.77 -15.20
N MET A 193 3.01 20.72 -15.02
CA MET A 193 3.45 19.33 -15.21
C MET A 193 3.60 18.95 -16.69
N GLN A 194 2.84 19.58 -17.59
CA GLN A 194 2.87 19.30 -19.03
C GLN A 194 2.75 17.80 -19.33
N ILE A 195 1.78 17.13 -18.67
CA ILE A 195 1.45 15.74 -18.95
C ILE A 195 0.74 15.70 -20.31
N LYS A 196 1.06 14.67 -21.07
CA LYS A 196 0.63 14.44 -22.43
C LYS A 196 -0.08 13.10 -22.52
N TYR A 197 -0.82 12.92 -23.59
CA TYR A 197 -1.53 11.67 -23.82
C TYR A 197 -0.55 10.49 -23.83
N GLU A 198 0.67 10.60 -24.37
CA GLU A 198 1.65 9.50 -24.45
C GLU A 198 2.21 9.03 -23.11
N ASP A 199 1.98 9.79 -22.03
CA ASP A 199 2.53 9.44 -20.74
C ASP A 199 1.87 8.21 -20.13
N ILE A 200 2.71 7.48 -19.42
CA ILE A 200 2.34 6.39 -18.52
C ILE A 200 2.59 6.90 -17.09
N VAL A 201 1.50 7.08 -16.35
CA VAL A 201 1.48 7.68 -15.01
C VAL A 201 1.32 6.57 -13.98
N TYR A 202 2.15 6.60 -12.93
CA TYR A 202 2.03 5.71 -11.79
C TYR A 202 0.86 6.14 -10.90
N GLN A 203 0.00 5.19 -10.51
CA GLN A 203 -1.04 5.38 -9.50
C GLN A 203 -0.72 4.51 -8.29
N GLY A 204 -0.32 5.16 -7.20
CA GLY A 204 -0.01 4.47 -5.95
C GLY A 204 -0.56 5.16 -4.72
N SER A 205 -1.07 6.38 -4.81
CA SER A 205 -1.70 7.06 -3.68
C SER A 205 -3.01 6.37 -3.26
N SER A 206 -3.32 6.41 -1.97
CA SER A 206 -4.63 5.98 -1.46
C SER A 206 -5.71 6.95 -1.95
N ALA A 207 -6.90 6.45 -2.28
CA ALA A 207 -8.02 7.34 -2.65
C ALA A 207 -8.45 8.28 -1.51
N ALA A 208 -8.12 7.94 -0.26
CA ALA A 208 -8.31 8.81 0.89
C ALA A 208 -7.23 9.91 1.02
N PHE A 209 -6.22 9.92 0.15
CA PHE A 209 -5.20 10.95 0.05
C PHE A 209 -5.38 11.73 -1.25
N ASP A 210 -5.34 13.06 -1.18
CA ASP A 210 -5.72 13.92 -2.29
C ASP A 210 -4.74 13.91 -3.47
N MET A 211 -3.49 13.46 -3.28
CA MET A 211 -2.56 13.14 -4.39
C MET A 211 -3.12 12.09 -5.37
N PHE A 212 -4.04 11.22 -4.93
CA PHE A 212 -4.77 10.33 -5.83
C PHE A 212 -5.50 11.08 -6.95
N LEU A 213 -6.03 12.27 -6.67
CA LEU A 213 -6.74 13.10 -7.65
C LEU A 213 -5.76 13.66 -8.69
N GLU A 214 -4.56 14.05 -8.26
CA GLU A 214 -3.49 14.52 -9.14
C GLU A 214 -3.04 13.40 -10.08
N GLU A 215 -2.74 12.21 -9.55
CA GLU A 215 -2.41 11.03 -10.35
C GLU A 215 -3.51 10.70 -11.36
N THR A 216 -4.77 10.69 -10.91
CA THR A 216 -5.90 10.14 -11.66
C THR A 216 -6.49 11.14 -12.64
N PHE A 217 -6.99 12.28 -12.16
CA PHE A 217 -7.77 13.18 -12.99
C PHE A 217 -6.92 14.08 -13.87
N LEU A 218 -5.66 14.34 -13.50
CA LEU A 218 -4.73 14.97 -14.41
C LEU A 218 -4.46 14.04 -15.61
N SER A 219 -4.18 12.76 -15.35
CA SER A 219 -4.03 11.75 -16.40
C SER A 219 -5.26 11.65 -17.31
N TYR A 220 -6.46 11.59 -16.71
CA TYR A 220 -7.72 11.59 -17.47
C TYR A 220 -7.99 12.87 -18.24
N SER A 221 -7.46 14.02 -17.82
CA SER A 221 -7.66 15.28 -18.53
C SER A 221 -6.93 15.36 -19.86
N VAL A 222 -5.86 14.56 -20.03
CA VAL A 222 -4.99 14.59 -21.22
C VAL A 222 -5.02 13.31 -22.03
N GLY A 223 -5.68 12.24 -21.54
CA GLY A 223 -5.73 10.96 -22.23
C GLY A 223 -4.52 10.07 -21.94
N ALA A 224 -3.79 10.30 -20.85
CA ALA A 224 -2.65 9.48 -20.44
C ALA A 224 -3.09 8.07 -19.97
N THR A 225 -2.15 7.13 -19.92
CA THR A 225 -2.38 5.79 -19.36
C THR A 225 -2.00 5.78 -17.89
N LEU A 226 -2.93 5.40 -17.02
CA LEU A 226 -2.70 5.26 -15.58
C LEU A 226 -2.41 3.80 -15.23
N VAL A 227 -1.31 3.52 -14.55
CA VAL A 227 -0.91 2.16 -14.15
C VAL A 227 -1.05 2.03 -12.65
N ILE A 228 -1.97 1.17 -12.22
CA ILE A 228 -2.37 1.01 -10.82
C ILE A 228 -1.44 0.01 -10.13
N ALA A 229 -0.73 0.47 -9.11
CA ALA A 229 0.11 -0.38 -8.28
C ALA A 229 -0.70 -1.02 -7.14
N SER A 230 -0.60 -2.33 -7.01
CA SER A 230 -1.18 -3.04 -5.87
C SER A 230 -0.37 -2.76 -4.60
N LYS A 231 -0.96 -3.03 -3.43
CA LYS A 231 -0.24 -2.95 -2.16
C LYS A 231 1.00 -3.85 -2.14
N MET A 232 0.93 -5.04 -2.74
CA MET A 232 2.06 -5.97 -2.81
C MET A 232 3.23 -5.40 -3.62
N ASP A 233 2.95 -4.67 -4.70
CA ASP A 233 3.98 -4.06 -5.56
C ASP A 233 4.81 -2.99 -4.81
N ILE A 234 4.27 -2.40 -3.75
CA ILE A 234 4.88 -1.31 -2.97
C ILE A 234 5.68 -1.85 -1.77
N LEU A 235 5.31 -3.02 -1.23
CA LEU A 235 5.85 -3.52 0.05
C LEU A 235 7.31 -4.00 -0.02
N LYS A 236 7.89 -4.22 -1.21
CA LYS A 236 9.30 -4.59 -1.39
C LYS A 236 9.97 -3.61 -2.35
N SER A 237 11.05 -2.96 -1.90
CA SER A 237 11.82 -1.96 -2.69
C SER A 237 12.24 -2.47 -4.09
N ASP A 238 12.71 -3.72 -4.16
CA ASP A 238 13.10 -4.34 -5.44
C ASP A 238 11.88 -4.60 -6.36
N GLN A 239 10.68 -4.79 -5.82
CA GLN A 239 9.47 -4.98 -6.62
C GLN A 239 8.98 -3.65 -7.21
N LEU A 240 8.98 -2.57 -6.41
CA LEU A 240 8.60 -1.25 -6.89
C LEU A 240 9.51 -0.78 -8.04
N HIS A 241 10.82 -0.97 -7.89
CA HIS A 241 11.76 -0.60 -8.96
C HIS A 241 11.52 -1.39 -10.25
N ARG A 242 11.30 -2.71 -10.15
CA ARG A 242 10.96 -3.57 -11.30
C ARG A 242 9.63 -3.20 -11.92
N PHE A 243 8.63 -2.83 -11.12
CA PHE A 243 7.33 -2.36 -11.59
C PHE A 243 7.49 -1.15 -12.52
N PHE A 244 8.30 -0.16 -12.12
CA PHE A 244 8.53 1.04 -12.93
C PHE A 244 9.18 0.73 -14.28
N ILE A 245 10.17 -0.18 -14.28
CA ILE A 245 10.84 -0.62 -15.51
C ILE A 245 9.86 -1.41 -16.40
N HIS A 246 9.16 -2.38 -15.83
CA HIS A 246 8.25 -3.27 -16.55
C HIS A 246 7.13 -2.49 -17.24
N HIS A 247 6.51 -1.56 -16.51
CA HIS A 247 5.42 -0.74 -17.05
C HIS A 247 5.90 0.51 -17.78
N SER A 248 7.21 0.75 -17.87
CA SER A 248 7.81 1.93 -18.51
C SER A 248 7.20 3.24 -18.02
N ILE A 249 7.07 3.39 -16.70
CA ILE A 249 6.48 4.57 -16.07
C ILE A 249 7.28 5.82 -16.46
N THR A 250 6.57 6.85 -16.88
CA THR A 250 7.14 8.13 -17.36
C THR A 250 6.92 9.29 -16.40
N VAL A 251 5.85 9.23 -15.60
CA VAL A 251 5.47 10.28 -14.66
C VAL A 251 5.20 9.69 -13.28
N LEU A 252 5.78 10.31 -12.27
CA LEU A 252 5.64 9.92 -10.87
C LEU A 252 5.22 11.12 -10.02
N PHE A 253 4.08 11.00 -9.36
CA PHE A 253 3.69 11.82 -8.21
C PHE A 253 3.98 11.03 -6.94
N CYS A 254 4.71 11.61 -5.99
CA CYS A 254 5.07 10.87 -4.78
C CYS A 254 5.44 11.76 -3.60
N VAL A 255 5.49 11.14 -2.43
CA VAL A 255 6.22 11.71 -1.29
C VAL A 255 7.72 11.44 -1.45
N PRO A 256 8.61 12.35 -1.02
CA PRO A 256 10.07 12.17 -1.04
C PRO A 256 10.53 10.80 -0.52
N THR A 257 9.90 10.29 0.54
CA THR A 257 10.22 8.98 1.12
C THR A 257 10.11 7.82 0.13
N LEU A 258 9.19 7.86 -0.84
CA LEU A 258 9.03 6.79 -1.84
C LEU A 258 10.26 6.65 -2.75
N LEU A 259 10.90 7.78 -3.08
CA LEU A 259 12.08 7.83 -3.95
C LEU A 259 13.33 7.21 -3.28
N LEU A 260 13.31 7.02 -1.96
CA LEU A 260 14.36 6.31 -1.23
C LEU A 260 14.32 4.81 -1.48
N LEU A 261 13.14 4.27 -1.82
CA LEU A 261 12.94 2.83 -2.05
C LEU A 261 13.39 2.38 -3.45
N MET A 262 13.72 3.32 -4.34
CA MET A 262 14.11 3.01 -5.72
C MET A 262 15.55 3.44 -6.01
N HIS A 263 16.15 2.83 -7.03
CA HIS A 263 17.42 3.26 -7.62
C HIS A 263 17.18 4.12 -8.85
N ASN A 264 17.94 5.20 -8.99
CA ASN A 264 17.93 6.02 -10.19
C ASN A 264 18.78 5.38 -11.30
N ASP A 265 18.28 4.28 -11.87
CA ASP A 265 18.91 3.52 -12.94
C ASP A 265 18.54 4.11 -14.34
N PRO A 266 19.45 4.09 -15.33
CA PRO A 266 19.15 4.37 -16.75
C PRO A 266 17.94 3.61 -17.35
N ALA A 267 17.55 2.46 -16.81
CA ALA A 267 16.40 1.68 -17.28
C ALA A 267 15.05 2.37 -17.00
N LEU A 268 15.00 3.28 -16.01
CA LEU A 268 13.79 4.04 -15.69
C LEU A 268 13.47 5.04 -16.79
N LYS A 269 12.20 5.07 -17.23
CA LYS A 269 11.69 5.98 -18.27
C LYS A 269 11.08 7.27 -17.72
N LEU A 270 11.30 7.54 -16.43
CA LEU A 270 10.79 8.73 -15.75
C LEU A 270 11.33 10.00 -16.42
N ARG A 271 10.43 10.81 -16.99
CA ARG A 271 10.72 12.15 -17.49
C ARG A 271 10.27 13.25 -16.52
N LEU A 272 9.35 12.92 -15.61
CA LEU A 272 8.81 13.86 -14.62
C LEU A 272 8.64 13.16 -13.28
N ILE A 273 9.12 13.81 -12.23
CA ILE A 273 8.90 13.43 -10.84
C ILE A 273 8.36 14.66 -10.13
N ASN A 274 7.15 14.59 -9.58
CA ASN A 274 6.61 15.62 -8.69
C ASN A 274 6.62 15.09 -7.25
N THR A 275 7.40 15.73 -6.38
CA THR A 275 7.38 15.43 -4.95
C THR A 275 6.42 16.35 -4.22
N GLY A 276 5.71 15.84 -3.22
CA GLY A 276 4.85 16.65 -2.37
C GLY A 276 4.55 15.95 -1.04
N GLY A 277 3.84 16.63 -0.15
CA GLY A 277 3.41 16.03 1.13
C GLY A 277 4.51 15.89 2.20
N GLU A 278 5.80 16.01 1.88
CA GLU A 278 6.90 16.09 2.86
C GLU A 278 7.95 17.10 2.41
N ALA A 279 8.85 17.50 3.30
CA ALA A 279 10.03 18.27 2.92
C ALA A 279 10.93 17.42 2.01
N CYS A 280 11.22 17.92 0.81
CA CYS A 280 12.16 17.25 -0.10
C CYS A 280 13.61 17.62 0.25
N PRO A 281 14.48 16.67 0.62
CA PRO A 281 15.87 16.99 0.93
C PRO A 281 16.67 17.22 -0.36
N GLN A 282 17.67 18.11 -0.29
CA GLN A 282 18.55 18.43 -1.43
C GLN A 282 19.22 17.19 -2.03
N THR A 283 19.63 16.25 -1.18
CA THR A 283 20.27 14.99 -1.61
C THR A 283 19.38 14.16 -2.54
N LEU A 284 18.06 14.24 -2.37
CA LEU A 284 17.09 13.59 -3.25
C LEU A 284 17.05 14.28 -4.62
N VAL A 285 17.10 15.61 -4.63
CA VAL A 285 17.16 16.41 -5.86
C VAL A 285 18.42 16.07 -6.64
N ASP A 286 19.58 16.07 -5.98
CA ASP A 286 20.87 15.77 -6.62
C ASP A 286 20.88 14.35 -7.19
N ARG A 287 20.23 13.40 -6.49
CA ARG A 287 20.10 12.02 -6.93
C ARG A 287 19.15 11.85 -8.11
N TRP A 288 18.02 12.56 -8.13
CA TRP A 288 16.93 12.31 -9.08
C TRP A 288 16.79 13.37 -10.17
N TRP A 289 17.55 14.44 -10.16
CA TRP A 289 17.57 15.36 -11.29
C TRP A 289 18.42 14.83 -12.45
N LYS A 290 17.98 15.05 -13.70
CA LYS A 290 18.75 14.81 -14.94
C LYS A 290 18.37 15.87 -15.98
N GLU A 291 19.19 16.06 -17.02
CA GLU A 291 18.87 17.01 -18.10
C GLU A 291 17.55 16.67 -18.83
N ASP A 292 17.25 15.38 -18.97
CA ASP A 292 16.04 14.85 -19.62
C ASP A 292 14.88 14.58 -18.65
N ARG A 293 15.05 14.90 -17.36
CA ARG A 293 14.05 14.65 -16.32
C ARG A 293 13.83 15.85 -15.42
N ILE A 294 12.58 16.30 -15.35
CA ILE A 294 12.19 17.40 -14.47
C ILE A 294 11.81 16.82 -13.10
N VAL A 295 12.32 17.44 -12.04
CA VAL A 295 11.91 17.19 -10.67
C VAL A 295 11.19 18.43 -10.15
N PHE A 296 9.96 18.26 -9.69
CA PHE A 296 9.16 19.30 -9.07
C PHE A 296 9.03 19.05 -7.58
N ASN A 297 8.91 20.13 -6.80
CA ASN A 297 8.42 20.09 -5.43
C ASN A 297 7.13 20.91 -5.36
N SER A 298 6.01 20.23 -5.12
CA SER A 298 4.69 20.82 -4.99
C SER A 298 4.25 20.83 -3.54
N TYR A 299 3.52 21.87 -3.15
CA TYR A 299 3.02 22.02 -1.80
C TYR A 299 1.57 22.47 -1.80
N GLY A 300 0.82 21.85 -0.90
CA GLY A 300 -0.42 22.41 -0.41
C GLY A 300 -1.10 21.51 0.61
N PRO A 301 -1.95 22.08 1.46
CA PRO A 301 -2.88 21.32 2.29
C PRO A 301 -4.13 20.91 1.50
N THR A 302 -4.85 19.90 1.99
CA THR A 302 -6.09 19.42 1.34
C THR A 302 -7.15 20.51 1.18
N GLU A 303 -7.19 21.47 2.10
CA GLU A 303 -8.11 22.62 2.09
C GLU A 303 -7.90 23.60 0.93
N ILE A 304 -6.83 23.46 0.13
CA ILE A 304 -6.61 24.25 -1.09
C ILE A 304 -6.71 23.41 -2.38
N THR A 305 -7.18 22.17 -2.26
CA THR A 305 -7.22 21.17 -3.34
C THR A 305 -5.83 20.75 -3.82
N VAL A 306 -5.27 19.73 -3.17
CA VAL A 306 -4.00 19.05 -3.52
C VAL A 306 -2.75 19.94 -3.37
N ALA A 307 -2.52 20.87 -4.29
CA ALA A 307 -1.35 21.74 -4.29
C ALA A 307 -1.73 23.18 -4.71
N ALA A 308 -0.98 24.14 -4.19
CA ALA A 308 -1.15 25.56 -4.48
C ALA A 308 0.14 26.21 -4.98
N THR A 309 1.30 25.60 -4.72
CA THR A 309 2.61 26.13 -5.11
C THR A 309 3.49 25.02 -5.67
N VAL A 310 4.41 25.36 -6.57
CA VAL A 310 5.35 24.43 -7.18
C VAL A 310 6.69 25.08 -7.48
N GLN A 311 7.78 24.33 -7.29
CA GLN A 311 9.13 24.68 -7.72
C GLN A 311 9.66 23.62 -8.67
N SER A 312 10.28 24.01 -9.79
CA SER A 312 11.17 23.12 -10.54
C SER A 312 12.53 23.07 -9.84
N LEU A 313 12.88 21.90 -9.31
CA LEU A 313 14.09 21.68 -8.54
C LEU A 313 15.30 21.46 -9.45
N ARG A 314 16.46 21.97 -9.00
CA ARG A 314 17.76 21.75 -9.65
C ARG A 314 18.85 21.51 -8.61
N PRO A 315 19.87 20.70 -8.92
CA PRO A 315 21.04 20.55 -8.07
C PRO A 315 21.70 21.90 -7.77
N GLY A 316 22.16 22.08 -6.53
CA GLY A 316 22.83 23.30 -6.08
C GLY A 316 21.91 24.53 -5.88
N GLN A 317 20.60 24.41 -6.08
CA GLN A 317 19.63 25.45 -5.74
C GLN A 317 18.88 25.09 -4.46
N PRO A 318 18.60 26.05 -3.55
CA PRO A 318 17.80 25.78 -2.36
C PRO A 318 16.43 25.17 -2.68
N VAL A 319 16.05 24.14 -1.92
CA VAL A 319 14.69 23.59 -1.96
C VAL A 319 13.74 24.53 -1.23
N SER A 320 12.71 24.96 -1.93
CA SER A 320 11.59 25.76 -1.45
C SER A 320 10.27 25.04 -1.78
N ILE A 321 9.15 25.58 -1.36
CA ILE A 321 7.82 25.12 -1.80
C ILE A 321 7.33 25.86 -3.04
N GLY A 322 8.15 26.75 -3.60
CA GLY A 322 7.95 27.28 -4.94
C GLY A 322 7.15 28.57 -5.01
N ALA A 323 6.56 28.79 -6.19
CA ALA A 323 5.68 29.91 -6.47
C ALA A 323 4.24 29.41 -6.70
N PRO A 324 3.20 30.25 -6.51
CA PRO A 324 1.82 29.83 -6.65
C PRO A 324 1.47 29.36 -8.06
N LEU A 325 0.61 28.35 -8.14
CA LEU A 325 -0.03 27.90 -9.36
C LEU A 325 -0.87 29.02 -10.00
N PRO A 326 -1.18 28.94 -11.31
CA PRO A 326 -2.03 29.92 -11.99
C PRO A 326 -3.31 30.25 -11.21
N ASN A 327 -3.61 31.54 -11.06
CA ASN A 327 -4.75 32.09 -10.30
C ASN A 327 -4.74 31.87 -8.76
N TYR A 328 -3.70 31.26 -8.19
CA TYR A 328 -3.53 31.20 -6.73
C TYR A 328 -2.78 32.44 -6.23
N VAL A 329 -3.07 32.82 -4.99
CA VAL A 329 -2.41 33.93 -4.30
C VAL A 329 -1.97 33.45 -2.92
N CYS A 330 -0.69 33.57 -2.64
CA CYS A 330 -0.09 33.27 -1.34
C CYS A 330 0.28 34.58 -0.66
N CYS A 331 -0.08 34.72 0.62
CA CYS A 331 0.26 35.89 1.41
C CYS A 331 0.66 35.50 2.83
N LEU A 332 1.38 36.40 3.50
CA LEU A 332 1.78 36.20 4.89
C LEU A 332 0.82 36.92 5.82
N VAL A 333 0.39 36.22 6.86
CA VAL A 333 -0.36 36.78 7.99
C VAL A 333 0.45 36.64 9.27
N ASP A 334 0.24 37.57 10.19
CA ASP A 334 0.80 37.52 11.54
C ASP A 334 0.14 36.40 12.34
N GLU A 335 0.94 35.60 13.03
CA GLU A 335 0.53 34.35 13.68
C GLU A 335 -0.49 34.59 14.81
N VAL A 336 -0.39 35.73 15.50
CA VAL A 336 -1.21 36.08 16.67
C VAL A 336 -2.51 36.75 16.25
N THR A 337 -2.41 37.76 15.39
CA THR A 337 -3.55 38.59 14.97
C THR A 337 -4.31 37.99 13.80
N GLY A 338 -3.71 37.08 13.04
CA GLY A 338 -4.27 36.52 11.80
C GLY A 338 -4.43 37.54 10.67
N ARG A 339 -3.79 38.71 10.78
CA ARG A 339 -3.91 39.80 9.80
C ARG A 339 -2.71 39.82 8.85
N PRO A 340 -2.88 40.33 7.61
CA PRO A 340 -1.77 40.44 6.68
C PRO A 340 -0.58 41.22 7.23
N THR A 341 0.63 40.68 7.03
CA THR A 341 1.89 41.32 7.47
C THR A 341 2.72 41.78 6.28
N SER A 342 3.63 42.74 6.50
CA SER A 342 4.68 43.15 5.55
C SER A 342 6.04 42.53 5.87
N GLU A 343 6.11 41.67 6.88
CA GLU A 343 7.31 40.90 7.19
C GLU A 343 7.62 39.90 6.08
N ILE A 344 8.89 39.49 6.01
CA ILE A 344 9.35 38.46 5.07
C ILE A 344 9.01 37.05 5.53
N THR A 345 8.66 36.88 6.81
CA THR A 345 8.30 35.62 7.46
C THR A 345 6.93 35.77 8.14
N GLY A 346 6.11 34.72 8.13
CA GLY A 346 4.81 34.70 8.80
C GLY A 346 4.06 33.39 8.53
N GLU A 347 2.81 33.32 8.97
CA GLU A 347 1.92 32.20 8.62
C GLU A 347 1.50 32.33 7.15
N LEU A 348 1.59 31.23 6.40
CA LEU A 348 1.11 31.17 5.02
C LEU A 348 -0.42 31.16 4.98
N CYS A 349 -0.97 32.07 4.19
CA CYS A 349 -2.39 32.15 3.88
C CYS A 349 -2.59 32.08 2.36
N ILE A 350 -3.49 31.20 1.92
CA ILE A 350 -3.67 30.87 0.50
C ILE A 350 -5.09 31.21 0.04
N ARG A 351 -5.18 31.91 -1.08
CA ARG A 351 -6.42 32.23 -1.79
C ARG A 351 -6.37 31.66 -3.19
N GLY A 352 -7.55 31.46 -3.76
CA GLY A 352 -7.68 31.06 -5.14
C GLY A 352 -8.85 30.12 -5.37
N PRO A 353 -9.03 29.67 -6.61
CA PRO A 353 -10.11 28.77 -7.00
C PRO A 353 -10.04 27.39 -6.32
N GLY A 354 -8.85 26.94 -5.90
CA GLY A 354 -8.68 25.67 -5.20
C GLY A 354 -9.16 25.65 -3.75
N VAL A 355 -9.50 26.79 -3.14
CA VAL A 355 -9.94 26.82 -1.74
C VAL A 355 -11.21 25.96 -1.57
N ALA A 356 -11.16 25.08 -0.57
CA ALA A 356 -12.25 24.18 -0.20
C ALA A 356 -13.51 24.94 0.23
N LEU A 357 -14.65 24.25 0.21
CA LEU A 357 -15.92 24.80 0.71
C LEU A 357 -15.90 24.96 2.24
N GLY A 358 -15.02 24.24 2.92
CA GLY A 358 -14.87 24.26 4.38
C GLY A 358 -14.84 22.85 4.98
N TYR A 359 -14.97 22.79 6.30
CA TYR A 359 -15.08 21.54 7.04
C TYR A 359 -16.55 21.17 7.25
N VAL A 360 -16.94 19.97 6.83
CA VAL A 360 -18.32 19.47 6.98
C VAL A 360 -18.67 19.38 8.46
N ASN A 361 -19.83 19.89 8.86
CA ASN A 361 -20.35 19.88 10.24
C ASN A 361 -19.41 20.52 11.29
N ARG A 362 -18.53 21.45 10.86
CA ARG A 362 -17.56 22.16 11.70
C ARG A 362 -17.47 23.65 11.34
N GLU A 363 -18.58 24.37 11.50
CA GLU A 363 -18.67 25.78 11.10
C GLU A 363 -17.70 26.71 11.86
N SER A 364 -17.48 26.47 13.15
CA SER A 364 -16.56 27.27 13.96
C SER A 364 -15.13 27.18 13.45
N LEU A 365 -14.63 25.95 13.24
CA LEU A 365 -13.31 25.69 12.68
C LEU A 365 -13.20 26.22 11.24
N THR A 366 -14.28 26.12 10.46
CA THR A 366 -14.32 26.69 9.11
C THR A 366 -14.13 28.20 9.15
N LYS A 367 -14.86 28.92 10.00
CA LYS A 367 -14.70 30.39 10.15
C LYS A 367 -13.32 30.79 10.68
N GLU A 368 -12.72 29.96 11.54
CA GLU A 368 -11.37 30.19 12.07
C GLU A 368 -10.29 30.08 10.98
N LYS A 369 -10.35 29.02 10.16
CA LYS A 369 -9.30 28.71 9.18
C LYS A 369 -9.53 29.35 7.81
N PHE A 370 -10.79 29.48 7.38
CA PHE A 370 -11.18 30.09 6.10
C PHE A 370 -11.58 31.54 6.32
N THR A 371 -10.59 32.42 6.31
CA THR A 371 -10.75 33.85 6.59
C THR A 371 -11.01 34.66 5.32
N GLU A 372 -11.33 35.95 5.48
CA GLU A 372 -11.44 36.90 4.35
C GLU A 372 -10.14 37.02 3.53
N TYR A 373 -8.99 36.74 4.16
CA TYR A 373 -7.67 36.76 3.53
C TYR A 373 -7.29 35.44 2.87
N GLY A 374 -8.09 34.38 3.03
CA GLY A 374 -7.80 33.04 2.52
C GLY A 374 -7.78 31.97 3.59
N TYR A 375 -7.38 30.77 3.18
CA TYR A 375 -7.16 29.64 4.06
C TYR A 375 -5.82 29.81 4.80
N ARG A 376 -5.88 29.88 6.13
CA ARG A 376 -4.71 29.91 7.02
C ARG A 376 -4.16 28.50 7.20
N THR A 377 -2.94 28.25 6.73
CA THR A 377 -2.43 26.87 6.64
C THR A 377 -1.89 26.35 7.97
N GLY A 378 -1.50 27.22 8.90
CA GLY A 378 -0.71 26.86 10.08
C GLY A 378 0.77 26.58 9.78
N ASP A 379 1.25 26.89 8.57
CA ASP A 379 2.65 26.74 8.19
C ASP A 379 3.37 28.08 8.26
N ARG A 380 4.51 28.10 8.95
CA ARG A 380 5.40 29.25 9.00
C ARG A 380 6.35 29.22 7.82
N VAL A 381 6.35 30.29 7.02
CA VAL A 381 7.12 30.38 5.79
C VAL A 381 7.79 31.74 5.66
N SER A 382 8.76 31.85 4.75
CA SER A 382 9.26 33.14 4.29
C SER A 382 9.18 33.30 2.78
N ILE A 383 8.84 34.50 2.31
CA ILE A 383 8.79 34.82 0.87
C ILE A 383 10.03 35.62 0.49
N GLN A 384 10.87 35.06 -0.37
CA GLN A 384 12.11 35.68 -0.83
C GLN A 384 12.36 35.31 -2.29
N PHE A 385 12.82 36.27 -3.10
CA PHE A 385 13.18 36.05 -4.52
C PHE A 385 12.05 35.40 -5.35
N GLY A 386 10.78 35.71 -5.04
CA GLY A 386 9.63 35.12 -5.72
C GLY A 386 9.41 33.63 -5.44
N GLN A 387 10.01 33.11 -4.36
CA GLN A 387 9.84 31.74 -3.88
C GLN A 387 9.37 31.76 -2.42
N ILE A 388 8.69 30.70 -2.02
CA ILE A 388 8.20 30.52 -0.66
C ILE A 388 9.03 29.40 0.00
N PHE A 389 9.69 29.71 1.11
CA PHE A 389 10.48 28.76 1.88
C PHE A 389 9.71 28.33 3.12
N PHE A 390 9.46 27.03 3.23
CA PHE A 390 8.84 26.43 4.40
C PHE A 390 9.84 26.31 5.55
N HIS A 391 9.44 26.67 6.76
CA HIS A 391 10.26 26.53 7.98
C HIS A 391 9.73 25.45 8.90
N GLU A 392 8.49 25.63 9.39
CA GLU A 392 7.91 24.77 10.42
C GLU A 392 6.38 24.89 10.48
N ARG A 393 5.73 24.00 11.24
CA ARG A 393 4.33 24.12 11.63
C ARG A 393 4.20 24.97 12.90
N ILE A 394 3.16 25.79 12.97
CA ILE A 394 2.83 26.58 14.16
C ILE A 394 2.07 25.72 15.19
N ASP A 395 1.32 24.72 14.72
CA ASP A 395 0.57 23.78 15.54
C ASP A 395 1.28 22.43 15.73
N LEU A 396 0.62 21.49 16.40
CA LEU A 396 1.14 20.16 16.71
C LEU A 396 0.96 19.15 15.56
N GLN A 397 0.49 19.61 14.40
CA GLN A 397 0.34 18.76 13.24
C GLN A 397 1.70 18.39 12.67
N VAL A 398 1.84 17.12 12.30
CA VAL A 398 3.06 16.60 11.67
C VAL A 398 2.73 15.93 10.35
N LYS A 399 3.72 15.90 9.44
CA LYS A 399 3.67 15.05 8.25
C LYS A 399 4.69 13.93 8.42
N LEU A 400 4.22 12.69 8.48
CA LEU A 400 5.05 11.51 8.68
C LEU A 400 4.73 10.46 7.62
N ARG A 401 5.73 10.07 6.81
CA ARG A 401 5.58 9.06 5.75
C ARG A 401 4.46 9.41 4.76
N GLY A 402 4.31 10.70 4.47
CA GLY A 402 3.24 11.25 3.63
C GLY A 402 1.90 11.49 4.31
N PHE A 403 1.70 10.96 5.52
CA PHE A 403 0.45 11.11 6.26
C PHE A 403 0.45 12.39 7.08
N ARG A 404 -0.65 13.14 6.95
CA ARG A 404 -0.97 14.25 7.84
C ARG A 404 -1.53 13.66 9.13
N ILE A 405 -0.83 13.88 10.24
CA ILE A 405 -1.17 13.35 11.57
C ILE A 405 -1.35 14.51 12.54
N GLU A 406 -2.49 14.56 13.22
CA GLU A 406 -2.70 15.42 14.39
C GLU A 406 -2.29 14.63 15.63
N LEU A 407 -1.22 15.07 16.30
CA LEU A 407 -0.73 14.37 17.50
C LEU A 407 -1.78 14.33 18.61
N ASP A 408 -2.60 15.39 18.70
CA ASP A 408 -3.70 15.51 19.66
C ASP A 408 -4.76 14.40 19.47
N GLU A 409 -4.96 13.87 18.27
CA GLU A 409 -5.92 12.76 18.04
C GLU A 409 -5.44 11.47 18.71
N ILE A 410 -4.14 11.21 18.63
CA ILE A 410 -3.51 10.06 19.26
C ILE A 410 -3.48 10.25 20.79
N GLU A 411 -3.18 11.46 21.25
CA GLU A 411 -3.24 11.83 22.67
C GLU A 411 -4.66 11.62 23.23
N HIS A 412 -5.70 12.04 22.50
CA HIS A 412 -7.09 11.86 22.92
C HIS A 412 -7.48 10.39 23.02
N GLU A 413 -7.13 9.56 22.02
CA GLU A 413 -7.42 8.12 22.08
C GLU A 413 -6.69 7.41 23.22
N LEU A 414 -5.46 7.81 23.51
CA LEU A 414 -4.70 7.31 24.66
C LEU A 414 -5.25 7.78 26.00
N LEU A 415 -5.90 8.94 26.08
CA LEU A 415 -6.53 9.43 27.30
C LEU A 415 -7.85 8.72 27.63
N ARG A 416 -8.49 8.05 26.66
CA ARG A 416 -9.70 7.25 26.92
C ARG A 416 -9.47 6.06 27.85
N PHE A 417 -8.21 5.69 28.08
CA PHE A 417 -7.83 4.71 29.08
C PHE A 417 -7.82 5.34 30.49
N GLU A 418 -8.88 6.06 30.87
CA GLU A 418 -8.93 6.97 32.03
C GLU A 418 -8.53 6.31 33.36
N ASN A 419 -8.77 5.00 33.50
CA ASN A 419 -8.39 4.22 34.69
C ASN A 419 -6.91 3.82 34.75
N ARG A 420 -6.14 4.07 33.68
CA ARG A 420 -4.74 3.64 33.51
C ARG A 420 -3.82 4.77 33.06
N VAL A 421 -4.30 5.72 32.26
CA VAL A 421 -3.52 6.83 31.70
C VAL A 421 -3.96 8.15 32.33
N VAL A 422 -3.02 8.83 32.97
CA VAL A 422 -3.24 10.10 33.68
C VAL A 422 -2.89 11.29 32.79
N SER A 423 -1.83 11.17 32.00
CA SER A 423 -1.39 12.22 31.07
C SER A 423 -0.62 11.59 29.91
N VAL A 424 -0.78 12.16 28.73
CA VAL A 424 -0.08 11.71 27.54
C VAL A 424 0.51 12.89 26.77
N ALA A 425 1.60 12.63 26.07
CA ALA A 425 2.18 13.52 25.08
C ALA A 425 2.69 12.68 23.92
N VAL A 426 2.32 13.02 22.69
CA VAL A 426 2.83 12.36 21.50
C VAL A 426 3.78 13.31 20.78
N ALA A 427 4.86 12.76 20.22
CA ALA A 427 5.83 13.49 19.43
C ALA A 427 6.35 12.62 18.29
N VAL A 428 6.76 13.26 17.21
CA VAL A 428 7.59 12.60 16.19
C VAL A 428 9.05 12.85 16.52
N LEU A 429 9.79 11.78 16.80
CA LEU A 429 11.21 11.81 17.08
C LEU A 429 11.88 10.78 16.18
N TYR A 430 12.89 11.20 15.42
CA TYR A 430 13.63 10.33 14.50
C TYR A 430 12.72 9.58 13.49
N ASP A 431 11.75 10.29 12.90
CA ASP A 431 10.72 9.72 12.01
C ASP A 431 9.89 8.56 12.61
N GLN A 432 9.79 8.53 13.95
CA GLN A 432 8.94 7.61 14.70
C GLN A 432 7.92 8.37 15.53
N LEU A 433 6.72 7.83 15.60
CA LEU A 433 5.65 8.32 16.45
C LEU A 433 5.82 7.72 17.85
N ILE A 434 6.17 8.56 18.84
CA ILE A 434 6.41 8.14 20.22
C ILE A 434 5.35 8.75 21.12
N ALA A 435 4.68 7.93 21.92
CA ALA A 435 3.77 8.40 22.96
C ALA A 435 4.40 8.25 24.34
N PHE A 436 4.51 9.36 25.06
CA PHE A 436 4.94 9.44 26.45
C PHE A 436 3.71 9.41 27.35
N ILE A 437 3.67 8.46 28.28
CA ILE A 437 2.48 8.15 29.09
C ILE A 437 2.84 8.22 30.57
N VAL A 438 2.10 9.01 31.33
CA VAL A 438 2.08 8.94 32.80
C VAL A 438 0.90 8.05 33.18
N GLY A 439 1.17 6.89 33.76
CA GLY A 439 0.14 5.91 34.09
C GLY A 439 0.63 4.46 34.13
N GLU A 440 -0.30 3.52 34.22
CA GLU A 440 -0.03 2.09 34.00
C GLU A 440 0.08 1.79 32.51
N LEU A 441 1.22 1.23 32.10
CA LEU A 441 1.48 0.89 30.71
C LEU A 441 1.27 -0.62 30.50
N SER A 442 0.23 -1.00 29.77
CA SER A 442 0.11 -2.33 29.16
C SER A 442 0.32 -2.24 27.66
N GLU A 443 1.58 -2.14 27.23
CA GLU A 443 1.97 -1.78 25.85
C GLU A 443 1.27 -2.63 24.78
N SER A 444 1.16 -3.94 24.99
CA SER A 444 0.48 -4.86 24.07
C SER A 444 -1.02 -4.60 23.94
N GLN A 445 -1.72 -4.42 25.07
CA GLN A 445 -3.17 -4.18 25.10
C GLN A 445 -3.53 -2.81 24.54
N MET A 446 -2.79 -1.76 24.94
CA MET A 446 -3.01 -0.40 24.45
C MET A 446 -2.79 -0.31 22.94
N ARG A 447 -1.74 -0.94 22.41
CA ARG A 447 -1.51 -0.97 20.96
C ARG A 447 -2.62 -1.67 20.21
N GLU A 448 -3.10 -2.80 20.73
CA GLU A 448 -4.17 -3.54 20.08
C GLU A 448 -5.46 -2.73 20.04
N GLU A 449 -5.83 -2.11 21.16
CA GLU A 449 -6.99 -1.22 21.22
C GLU A 449 -6.87 0.02 20.31
N LEU A 450 -5.67 0.60 20.18
CA LEU A 450 -5.43 1.71 19.24
C LEU A 450 -5.58 1.26 17.79
N ARG A 451 -5.18 0.03 17.41
CA ARG A 451 -5.32 -0.47 16.04
C ARG A 451 -6.77 -0.62 15.58
N HIS A 452 -7.70 -0.79 16.51
CA HIS A 452 -9.13 -0.82 16.19
C HIS A 452 -9.72 0.55 15.86
N ARG A 453 -9.08 1.64 16.33
CA ARG A 453 -9.64 3.00 16.27
C ARG A 453 -8.85 3.96 15.40
N LEU A 454 -7.54 3.80 15.39
CA LEU A 454 -6.61 4.62 14.62
C LEU A 454 -6.11 3.85 13.40
N PRO A 455 -5.91 4.55 12.26
CA PRO A 455 -5.16 3.98 11.15
C PRO A 455 -3.79 3.48 11.61
N SER A 456 -3.27 2.46 10.94
CA SER A 456 -2.00 1.82 11.30
C SER A 456 -0.83 2.80 11.40
N TYR A 457 -0.81 3.85 10.56
CA TYR A 457 0.22 4.90 10.56
C TYR A 457 0.10 5.91 11.71
N MET A 458 -1.02 5.93 12.44
CA MET A 458 -1.24 6.78 13.64
C MET A 458 -1.02 6.02 14.95
N VAL A 459 -0.80 4.70 14.91
CA VAL A 459 -0.48 3.91 16.10
C VAL A 459 0.99 4.16 16.48
N PRO A 460 1.31 4.58 17.72
CA PRO A 460 2.70 4.90 18.10
C PRO A 460 3.67 3.72 17.95
N ASP A 461 4.81 4.00 17.29
CA ASP A 461 5.95 3.09 17.13
C ASP A 461 6.58 2.73 18.49
N ARG A 462 6.45 3.59 19.51
CA ARG A 462 6.89 3.37 20.90
C ARG A 462 5.93 3.98 21.90
N LEU A 463 5.67 3.26 23.00
CA LEU A 463 5.00 3.78 24.19
C LEU A 463 6.04 3.87 25.32
N VAL A 464 6.25 5.06 25.86
CA VAL A 464 7.29 5.35 26.87
C VAL A 464 6.61 5.78 28.15
N LYS A 465 6.80 5.01 29.22
CA LYS A 465 6.28 5.38 30.53
C LYS A 465 7.13 6.50 31.12
N ILE A 466 6.48 7.54 31.65
CA ILE A 466 7.12 8.61 32.41
C ILE A 466 6.88 8.35 33.90
N ASP A 467 7.96 8.10 34.64
CA ASP A 467 7.91 7.97 36.09
C ASP A 467 7.83 9.36 36.73
N GLY A 468 6.60 9.85 36.90
CA GLY A 468 6.33 11.15 37.54
C GLY A 468 5.36 12.01 36.74
N ALA A 469 5.41 13.33 36.94
CA ALA A 469 4.56 14.27 36.22
C ALA A 469 5.13 14.59 34.82
N MET A 470 4.25 14.83 33.85
CA MET A 470 4.63 15.24 32.51
C MET A 470 5.44 16.55 32.56
N PRO A 471 6.64 16.64 31.93
CA PRO A 471 7.41 17.86 31.86
C PRO A 471 6.60 18.99 31.22
N ARG A 472 6.63 20.18 31.82
CA ARG A 472 5.89 21.37 31.35
C ARG A 472 6.81 22.59 31.27
N LEU A 473 6.55 23.44 30.29
CA LEU A 473 7.13 24.77 30.15
C LEU A 473 6.57 25.70 31.24
N SER A 474 7.21 26.84 31.46
CA SER A 474 6.71 27.90 32.34
C SER A 474 5.33 28.43 31.94
N SER A 475 4.93 28.24 30.68
CA SER A 475 3.60 28.53 30.15
C SER A 475 2.53 27.49 30.51
N GLY A 476 2.90 26.40 31.21
CA GLY A 476 2.01 25.28 31.55
C GLY A 476 1.78 24.27 30.42
N LYS A 477 2.25 24.53 29.20
CA LYS A 477 2.22 23.57 28.07
C LYS A 477 3.23 22.43 28.29
N ILE A 478 2.97 21.24 27.74
CA ILE A 478 3.90 20.11 27.80
C ILE A 478 5.22 20.47 27.10
N ASP A 479 6.35 20.22 27.77
CA ASP A 479 7.68 20.44 27.23
C ASP A 479 8.15 19.20 26.43
N ARG A 480 7.78 19.16 25.15
CA ARG A 480 8.18 18.08 24.24
C ARG A 480 9.69 18.03 23.97
N LYS A 481 10.43 19.13 24.17
CA LYS A 481 11.90 19.14 24.08
C LYS A 481 12.52 18.45 25.29
N ALA A 482 12.00 18.69 26.49
CA ALA A 482 12.40 17.96 27.68
C ALA A 482 12.10 16.46 27.55
N LEU A 483 10.94 16.09 27.00
CA LEU A 483 10.58 14.69 26.71
C LEU A 483 11.56 14.02 25.74
N ALA A 484 11.95 14.71 24.66
CA ALA A 484 12.98 14.22 23.74
C ALA A 484 14.33 14.00 24.44
N GLY A 485 14.68 14.86 25.41
CA GLY A 485 15.89 14.73 26.23
C GLY A 485 15.86 13.57 27.23
N LEU A 486 14.68 13.11 27.69
CA LEU A 486 14.56 11.95 28.58
C LEU A 486 14.96 10.65 27.89
N LEU A 487 14.62 10.49 26.61
CA LEU A 487 15.05 9.33 25.81
C LEU A 487 16.58 9.25 25.70
N VAL A 488 17.23 10.40 25.53
CA VAL A 488 18.71 10.48 25.51
C VAL A 488 19.30 10.09 26.86
N LYS A 489 18.61 10.40 27.97
CA LYS A 489 19.07 10.10 29.34
C LYS A 489 18.92 8.62 29.68
N ASP A 490 17.81 7.99 29.31
CA ASP A 490 17.60 6.54 29.48
C ASP A 490 18.62 5.72 28.66
N ASP A 491 18.96 6.19 27.45
CA ASP A 491 20.01 5.56 26.63
C ASP A 491 21.39 5.76 27.27
N ILE A 492 21.69 6.94 27.83
CA ILE A 492 22.94 7.21 28.56
C ILE A 492 23.05 6.41 29.87
N ASP A 493 21.96 6.24 30.61
CA ASP A 493 21.96 5.51 31.88
C ASP A 493 22.00 3.99 31.66
N LYS A 494 21.43 3.48 30.56
CA LYS A 494 21.69 2.11 30.06
C LYS A 494 23.14 1.93 29.61
N LEU A 495 23.72 2.92 28.93
CA LEU A 495 25.13 2.91 28.54
C LEU A 495 26.09 2.95 29.74
N LYS A 496 25.74 3.65 30.83
CA LYS A 496 26.53 3.68 32.07
C LYS A 496 26.46 2.36 32.85
N ALA A 497 25.33 1.66 32.82
CA ALA A 497 25.18 0.35 33.43
C ALA A 497 26.04 -0.73 32.73
N MET A 498 26.38 -0.53 31.46
CA MET A 498 27.24 -1.43 30.66
C MET A 498 28.73 -1.02 30.65
N ALA A 499 29.10 0.12 31.25
CA ALA A 499 30.44 0.72 31.14
C ALA A 499 31.40 0.36 32.29
N ILE A 500 31.22 -0.76 33.00
CA ILE A 500 32.14 -1.20 34.06
C ILE A 500 33.24 -2.17 33.58
N GLU A 501 33.20 -2.69 32.36
CA GLU A 501 34.30 -3.55 31.90
C GLU A 501 34.85 -3.14 30.52
N ILE A 502 36.16 -2.84 30.56
CA ILE A 502 37.20 -2.99 29.53
C ILE A 502 37.89 -1.67 29.13
N GLU A 503 39.15 -1.59 29.55
CA GLU A 503 40.20 -0.65 29.16
C GLU A 503 40.70 -0.86 27.71
N PRO A 504 41.44 0.12 27.13
CA PRO A 504 41.58 0.27 25.69
C PRO A 504 42.92 -0.21 25.13
N GLU A 505 42.94 -0.64 23.86
CA GLU A 505 44.17 -0.60 23.05
C GLU A 505 43.95 -0.02 21.64
N ARG A 506 45.05 0.52 21.14
CA ARG A 506 45.19 1.63 20.18
C ARG A 506 45.20 1.21 18.70
N ASN A 507 44.74 2.17 17.88
CA ASN A 507 45.13 2.56 16.51
C ASN A 507 46.02 1.62 15.68
N THR A 508 45.64 1.39 14.42
CA THR A 508 46.38 1.88 13.24
C THR A 508 45.59 1.77 11.93
N THR A 509 46.05 2.55 10.97
CA THR A 509 45.45 3.04 9.72
C THR A 509 45.40 2.06 8.53
N ASN A 510 44.35 2.25 7.72
CA ASN A 510 44.18 2.05 6.26
C ASN A 510 45.14 1.12 5.48
N GLU A 511 44.57 0.08 4.88
CA GLU A 511 44.79 -0.35 3.49
C GLU A 511 43.60 -1.23 3.02
N LEU A 512 43.22 -1.14 1.74
CA LEU A 512 42.09 -1.87 1.14
C LEU A 512 42.44 -3.36 1.05
N ASP A 513 41.83 -4.18 1.91
CA ASP A 513 42.03 -5.63 1.92
C ASP A 513 40.70 -6.36 1.67
N SER A 514 40.68 -7.22 0.64
CA SER A 514 39.57 -8.09 0.24
C SER A 514 39.26 -9.21 1.26
N ASN A 515 39.90 -9.20 2.42
CA ASN A 515 39.74 -10.14 3.53
C ASN A 515 38.98 -9.57 4.76
N ARG A 516 38.34 -8.40 4.66
CA ARG A 516 37.55 -7.84 5.78
C ARG A 516 36.40 -8.78 6.17
N LYS A 517 36.27 -9.06 7.47
CA LYS A 517 35.14 -9.84 7.98
C LYS A 517 33.84 -9.05 7.71
N PRO A 518 32.72 -9.71 7.36
CA PRO A 518 31.44 -9.03 7.11
C PRO A 518 31.04 -8.07 8.24
N LEU A 519 31.39 -8.40 9.48
CA LEU A 519 31.16 -7.55 10.65
C LEU A 519 31.87 -6.20 10.56
N ASP A 520 33.14 -6.18 10.13
CA ASP A 520 33.91 -4.94 10.02
C ASP A 520 33.35 -4.02 8.91
N ILE A 521 32.83 -4.63 7.83
CA ILE A 521 32.17 -3.91 6.73
C ILE A 521 30.87 -3.28 7.25
N VAL A 522 30.03 -4.06 7.96
CA VAL A 522 28.77 -3.57 8.53
C VAL A 522 29.01 -2.47 9.55
N LEU A 523 29.97 -2.64 10.46
CA LEU A 523 30.35 -1.61 11.44
C LEU A 523 30.87 -0.35 10.76
N SER A 524 31.65 -0.47 9.68
CA SER A 524 32.13 0.70 8.94
C SER A 524 31.00 1.48 8.25
N ALA A 525 29.99 0.77 7.70
CA ALA A 525 28.81 1.39 7.11
C ALA A 525 27.93 2.08 8.18
N PHE A 526 27.80 1.46 9.36
CA PHE A 526 27.12 2.08 10.50
C PHE A 526 27.91 3.32 10.97
N GLN A 527 29.24 3.24 11.07
CA GLN A 527 30.09 4.36 11.50
C GLN A 527 30.02 5.56 10.55
N LYS A 528 29.90 5.34 9.24
CA LYS A 528 29.67 6.41 8.26
C LYS A 528 28.27 6.98 8.33
N SER A 529 27.28 6.12 8.58
CA SER A 529 25.88 6.52 8.76
C SER A 529 25.67 7.32 10.06
N PHE A 530 26.54 7.11 11.06
CA PHE A 530 26.54 7.79 12.35
C PHE A 530 27.94 8.36 12.71
N PRO A 531 28.41 9.45 12.06
CA PRO A 531 29.78 9.97 12.22
C PRO A 531 30.15 10.38 13.66
N HIS A 532 29.17 10.63 14.51
CA HIS A 532 29.34 11.08 15.90
C HIS A 532 29.18 9.95 16.93
N ARG A 533 28.92 8.71 16.50
CA ARG A 533 28.80 7.53 17.39
C ARG A 533 29.91 6.55 17.10
N GLN A 534 30.17 5.61 18.01
CA GLN A 534 31.05 4.46 17.78
C GLN A 534 30.21 3.18 17.84
N PRO A 535 29.67 2.72 16.70
CA PRO A 535 28.81 1.54 16.65
C PRO A 535 29.54 0.28 17.11
N LYS A 536 28.89 -0.51 17.97
CA LYS A 536 29.34 -1.82 18.43
C LYS A 536 28.59 -2.96 17.73
N PRO A 537 29.12 -4.20 17.73
CA PRO A 537 28.49 -5.35 17.07
C PRO A 537 27.02 -5.58 17.47
N ASP A 538 26.70 -5.45 18.75
CA ASP A 538 25.37 -5.75 19.28
C ASP A 538 24.44 -4.52 19.39
N ASP A 539 24.93 -3.34 19.00
CA ASP A 539 24.11 -2.13 19.00
C ASP A 539 22.96 -2.30 17.99
N ASN A 540 21.74 -2.11 18.48
CA ASN A 540 20.55 -2.07 17.66
C ASN A 540 20.58 -0.81 16.79
N PHE A 541 20.57 -1.01 15.48
CA PHE A 541 20.62 0.03 14.47
C PHE A 541 19.54 1.09 14.66
N PHE A 542 18.33 0.69 15.05
CA PHE A 542 17.20 1.61 15.20
C PHE A 542 17.10 2.19 16.61
N ILE A 543 17.44 1.40 17.63
CA ILE A 543 17.27 1.80 19.03
C ILE A 543 18.55 2.49 19.54
N ASP A 544 19.67 1.78 19.54
CA ASP A 544 20.91 2.20 20.19
C ASP A 544 21.73 3.19 19.33
N LEU A 545 21.66 3.05 18.00
CA LEU A 545 22.29 3.98 17.05
C LEU A 545 21.34 5.08 16.56
N SER A 546 20.07 5.01 16.95
CA SER A 546 19.01 5.94 16.54
C SER A 546 18.87 6.07 15.01
N GLY A 547 19.06 4.97 14.28
CA GLY A 547 18.80 4.88 12.85
C GLY A 547 17.31 4.91 12.53
N HIS A 548 16.96 5.53 11.40
CA HIS A 548 15.60 5.59 10.87
C HIS A 548 15.58 5.11 9.42
N SER A 549 14.41 4.99 8.77
CA SER A 549 14.27 4.38 7.45
C SER A 549 15.16 4.99 6.37
N LEU A 550 15.40 6.31 6.43
CA LEU A 550 16.32 7.00 5.51
C LEU A 550 17.77 6.55 5.75
N ILE A 551 18.23 6.58 7.00
CA ILE A 551 19.59 6.13 7.34
C ILE A 551 19.74 4.64 7.05
N ALA A 552 18.74 3.81 7.38
CA ALA A 552 18.68 2.39 7.04
C ALA A 552 18.84 2.16 5.53
N ALA A 553 18.09 2.89 4.70
CA ALA A 553 18.18 2.79 3.25
C ALA A 553 19.55 3.26 2.72
N LEU A 554 20.14 4.30 3.31
CA LEU A 554 21.48 4.78 2.97
C LEU A 554 22.56 3.77 3.37
N THR A 555 22.49 3.21 4.57
CA THR A 555 23.39 2.16 5.07
C THR A 555 23.29 0.91 4.20
N ILE A 556 22.08 0.49 3.82
CA ILE A 556 21.88 -0.65 2.91
C ILE A 556 22.43 -0.36 1.52
N THR A 557 22.25 0.87 1.01
CA THR A 557 22.82 1.28 -0.28
C THR A 557 24.35 1.23 -0.26
N GLU A 558 24.97 1.59 0.86
CA GLU A 558 26.41 1.46 1.05
C GLU A 558 26.84 -0.01 1.16
N LEU A 559 26.11 -0.82 1.93
CA LEU A 559 26.40 -2.25 2.08
C LEU A 559 26.22 -3.03 0.78
N ARG A 560 25.34 -2.59 -0.12
CA ARG A 560 25.14 -3.19 -1.46
C ARG A 560 26.40 -3.18 -2.33
N GLN A 561 27.36 -2.30 -2.07
CA GLN A 561 28.65 -2.31 -2.76
C GLN A 561 29.47 -3.58 -2.47
N TRP A 562 29.25 -4.17 -1.29
CA TRP A 562 29.95 -5.37 -0.81
C TRP A 562 29.05 -6.61 -0.86
N PHE A 563 27.75 -6.41 -0.64
CA PHE A 563 26.73 -7.47 -0.57
C PHE A 563 25.54 -7.12 -1.46
N PRO A 564 25.58 -7.37 -2.78
CA PRO A 564 24.55 -6.91 -3.72
C PRO A 564 23.13 -7.42 -3.43
N SER A 565 23.00 -8.54 -2.73
CA SER A 565 21.73 -9.18 -2.37
C SER A 565 21.11 -8.67 -1.07
N ILE A 566 21.78 -7.78 -0.32
CA ILE A 566 21.24 -7.23 0.92
C ILE A 566 20.02 -6.35 0.63
N ALA A 567 18.91 -6.63 1.30
CA ALA A 567 17.67 -5.87 1.22
C ALA A 567 17.45 -5.07 2.49
N LEU A 568 16.62 -4.02 2.38
CA LEU A 568 16.23 -3.21 3.54
C LEU A 568 15.57 -4.08 4.63
N HIS A 569 14.81 -5.09 4.23
CA HIS A 569 14.20 -6.07 5.13
C HIS A 569 15.22 -6.74 6.05
N ASP A 570 16.40 -7.12 5.54
CA ASP A 570 17.42 -7.83 6.32
C ASP A 570 17.91 -6.97 7.49
N LEU A 571 18.05 -5.66 7.30
CA LEU A 571 18.42 -4.74 8.38
C LEU A 571 17.29 -4.60 9.43
N TYR A 572 16.03 -4.60 9.00
CA TYR A 572 14.86 -4.55 9.90
C TYR A 572 14.66 -5.84 10.70
N GLU A 573 15.07 -6.98 10.15
CA GLU A 573 14.99 -8.29 10.78
C GLU A 573 16.17 -8.53 11.74
N CYS A 574 17.41 -8.35 11.27
CA CYS A 574 18.61 -8.62 12.05
C CYS A 574 18.86 -7.54 13.12
N ARG A 575 18.58 -6.27 12.80
CA ARG A 575 18.67 -5.08 13.66
C ARG A 575 20.02 -4.73 14.28
N THR A 576 20.99 -5.64 14.38
CA THR A 576 22.33 -5.37 14.92
C THR A 576 23.41 -5.67 13.88
N ALA A 577 24.60 -5.06 14.03
CA ALA A 577 25.70 -5.27 13.10
C ALA A 577 26.18 -6.74 13.11
N ALA A 578 26.22 -7.38 14.28
CA ALA A 578 26.58 -8.78 14.47
C ALA A 578 25.63 -9.74 13.74
N LYS A 579 24.33 -9.59 13.96
CA LYS A 579 23.31 -10.45 13.32
C LYS A 579 23.23 -10.21 11.83
N LEU A 580 23.36 -8.95 11.40
CA LEU A 580 23.37 -8.62 9.98
C LEU A 580 24.62 -9.20 9.30
N ALA A 581 25.78 -9.11 9.94
CA ALA A 581 27.00 -9.72 9.43
C ALA A 581 26.93 -11.25 9.36
N GLU A 582 26.31 -11.91 10.35
CA GLU A 582 26.07 -13.35 10.34
C GLU A 582 25.15 -13.75 9.17
N ARG A 583 24.03 -13.03 9.00
CA ARG A 583 23.11 -13.21 7.86
C ARG A 583 23.82 -13.02 6.52
N LEU A 584 24.68 -12.01 6.41
CA LEU A 584 25.46 -11.74 5.20
C LEU A 584 26.55 -12.79 4.96
N THR A 585 27.12 -13.35 6.03
CA THR A 585 28.06 -14.48 5.96
C THR A 585 27.36 -15.69 5.37
N LEU A 586 26.17 -16.03 5.86
CA LEU A 586 25.34 -17.13 5.32
C LEU A 586 24.97 -16.90 3.85
N LEU A 587 24.56 -15.69 3.47
CA LEU A 587 24.26 -15.33 2.07
C LEU A 587 25.50 -15.38 1.16
N SER A 588 26.69 -15.12 1.71
CA SER A 588 27.96 -15.23 0.97
C SER A 588 28.50 -16.66 0.90
N ASP A 589 28.22 -17.48 1.90
CA ASP A 589 28.58 -18.90 1.96
C ASP A 589 27.63 -19.77 1.13
N GLU A 590 26.35 -19.40 0.99
CA GLU A 590 25.44 -19.98 0.00
C GLU A 590 25.98 -19.77 -1.43
N LYS A 591 26.53 -18.58 -1.73
CA LYS A 591 27.19 -18.29 -3.01
C LYS A 591 28.53 -19.02 -3.19
N LYS A 592 29.33 -19.17 -2.14
CA LYS A 592 30.59 -19.96 -2.17
C LYS A 592 30.32 -21.46 -2.33
N ASN A 593 29.28 -21.99 -1.69
CA ASN A 593 28.84 -23.37 -1.85
C ASN A 593 28.16 -23.61 -3.21
N GLU A 594 27.53 -22.59 -3.81
CA GLU A 594 27.15 -22.60 -5.23
C GLU A 594 28.38 -22.59 -6.17
N THR A 595 29.55 -22.12 -5.73
CA THR A 595 30.77 -22.14 -6.56
C THR A 595 31.57 -23.44 -6.47
N THR A 596 31.34 -24.30 -5.47
CA THR A 596 31.98 -25.63 -5.33
C THR A 596 31.08 -26.80 -5.70
N LEU A 597 29.77 -26.59 -5.86
CA LEU A 597 28.97 -27.48 -6.69
C LEU A 597 29.36 -27.23 -8.14
N LYS A 598 29.97 -28.23 -8.79
CA LYS A 598 29.98 -28.30 -10.25
C LYS A 598 28.53 -28.17 -10.72
N ILE A 599 28.11 -26.95 -11.04
CA ILE A 599 26.91 -26.70 -11.82
C ILE A 599 27.10 -27.54 -13.07
N PRO A 600 26.29 -28.59 -13.32
CA PRO A 600 26.27 -29.17 -14.63
C PRO A 600 25.85 -28.03 -15.55
N ASN A 601 26.79 -27.57 -16.37
CA ASN A 601 26.47 -26.81 -17.57
C ASN A 601 25.30 -27.52 -18.25
N THR A 602 24.10 -26.93 -18.16
CA THR A 602 23.04 -26.95 -19.18
C THR A 602 21.74 -26.40 -18.60
N CYS A 603 21.56 -25.08 -18.56
CA CYS A 603 20.22 -24.52 -18.70
C CYS A 603 19.86 -24.60 -20.19
N VAL A 604 19.51 -25.80 -20.66
CA VAL A 604 19.05 -25.98 -22.04
C VAL A 604 17.60 -25.55 -22.08
N LYS A 605 17.32 -24.41 -22.71
CA LYS A 605 15.95 -24.01 -23.09
C LYS A 605 15.27 -25.25 -23.70
N PRO A 606 14.12 -25.70 -23.16
CA PRO A 606 13.51 -26.95 -23.61
C PRO A 606 13.26 -26.86 -25.12
N SER A 607 13.62 -27.92 -25.85
CA SER A 607 13.42 -27.95 -27.29
C SER A 607 11.94 -27.76 -27.62
N TYR A 608 11.62 -27.06 -28.70
CA TYR A 608 10.23 -26.89 -29.15
C TYR A 608 9.47 -28.21 -29.25
N THR A 609 10.16 -29.31 -29.58
CA THR A 609 9.60 -30.66 -29.59
C THR A 609 9.15 -31.15 -28.21
N ARG A 610 9.90 -30.91 -27.14
CA ARG A 610 9.51 -31.27 -25.76
C ARG A 610 8.30 -30.46 -25.30
N ILE A 611 8.27 -29.18 -25.66
CA ILE A 611 7.14 -28.29 -25.37
C ILE A 611 5.87 -28.86 -26.01
N ILE A 612 5.90 -29.16 -27.31
CA ILE A 612 4.76 -29.72 -28.05
C ILE A 612 4.32 -31.07 -27.47
N LEU A 613 5.26 -31.99 -27.21
CA LEU A 613 4.93 -33.30 -26.64
C LEU A 613 4.28 -33.19 -25.26
N CYS A 614 4.80 -32.31 -24.41
CA CYS A 614 4.21 -32.01 -23.11
C CYS A 614 2.81 -31.40 -23.25
N SER A 615 2.62 -30.43 -24.15
CA SER A 615 1.31 -29.83 -24.40
C SER A 615 0.28 -30.85 -24.91
N VAL A 616 0.66 -31.76 -25.81
CA VAL A 616 -0.22 -32.84 -26.29
C VAL A 616 -0.61 -33.78 -25.15
N TYR A 617 0.37 -34.18 -24.33
CA TYR A 617 0.09 -35.02 -23.17
C TYR A 617 -0.86 -34.31 -22.17
N GLN A 618 -0.58 -33.05 -21.83
CA GLN A 618 -1.42 -32.27 -20.93
C GLN A 618 -2.84 -32.10 -21.48
N ALA A 619 -2.99 -31.86 -22.79
CA ALA A 619 -4.31 -31.81 -23.43
C ALA A 619 -5.08 -33.13 -23.31
N ILE A 620 -4.42 -34.27 -23.50
CA ILE A 620 -5.04 -35.60 -23.30
C ILE A 620 -5.47 -35.78 -21.84
N VAL A 621 -4.62 -35.40 -20.87
CA VAL A 621 -4.96 -35.48 -19.45
C VAL A 621 -6.14 -34.57 -19.13
N VAL A 622 -6.16 -33.32 -19.59
CA VAL A 622 -7.30 -32.40 -19.39
C VAL A 622 -8.59 -32.98 -19.96
N LEU A 623 -8.55 -33.58 -21.16
CA LEU A 623 -9.73 -34.24 -21.76
C LEU A 623 -10.23 -35.42 -20.92
N ILE A 624 -9.32 -36.25 -20.39
CA ILE A 624 -9.67 -37.37 -19.50
C ILE A 624 -10.29 -36.85 -18.19
N LEU A 625 -9.67 -35.85 -17.55
CA LEU A 625 -10.17 -35.25 -16.30
C LEU A 625 -11.54 -34.60 -16.51
N GLY A 626 -11.72 -33.85 -17.60
CA GLY A 626 -13.01 -33.28 -17.99
C GLY A 626 -14.08 -34.35 -18.24
N GLY A 627 -13.68 -35.49 -18.82
CA GLY A 627 -14.55 -36.66 -18.98
C GLY A 627 -14.99 -37.27 -17.64
N ILE A 628 -14.07 -37.37 -16.66
CA ILE A 628 -14.39 -37.87 -15.31
C ILE A 628 -15.38 -36.94 -14.58
N VAL A 629 -15.20 -35.62 -14.69
CA VAL A 629 -16.14 -34.62 -14.13
C VAL A 629 -17.50 -34.73 -14.82
N SER A 630 -17.51 -34.82 -16.14
CA SER A 630 -18.75 -34.94 -16.92
C SER A 630 -19.52 -36.24 -16.60
N LEU A 631 -18.79 -37.34 -16.41
CA LEU A 631 -19.37 -38.62 -15.99
C LEU A 631 -20.03 -38.50 -14.62
N GLU A 632 -19.43 -37.82 -13.65
CA GLU A 632 -20.02 -37.62 -12.32
C GLU A 632 -21.39 -36.92 -12.38
N LEU A 633 -21.55 -35.93 -13.26
CA LEU A 633 -22.81 -35.21 -13.42
C LEU A 633 -23.91 -36.07 -14.07
N ILE A 634 -23.51 -36.99 -14.95
CA ILE A 634 -24.45 -37.80 -15.75
C ILE A 634 -24.72 -39.17 -15.07
N LEU A 635 -23.82 -39.67 -14.23
CA LEU A 635 -23.92 -40.97 -13.58
C LEU A 635 -25.19 -41.13 -12.71
N PRO A 636 -25.65 -40.14 -11.93
CA PRO A 636 -26.93 -40.23 -11.21
C PRO A 636 -28.11 -40.45 -12.16
N TYR A 637 -28.12 -39.75 -13.30
CA TYR A 637 -29.14 -39.90 -14.33
C TYR A 637 -29.09 -41.28 -14.99
N ILE A 638 -27.89 -41.79 -15.30
CA ILE A 638 -27.71 -43.14 -15.87
C ILE A 638 -28.18 -44.21 -14.88
N ILE A 639 -27.77 -44.13 -13.61
CA ILE A 639 -28.18 -45.09 -12.58
C ILE A 639 -29.71 -45.05 -12.40
N PHE A 640 -30.30 -43.86 -12.38
CA PHE A 640 -31.75 -43.70 -12.27
C PHE A 640 -32.51 -44.30 -13.46
N VAL A 641 -32.09 -43.98 -14.69
CA VAL A 641 -32.82 -44.38 -15.92
C VAL A 641 -32.57 -45.84 -16.31
N ARG A 642 -31.34 -46.33 -16.15
CA ARG A 642 -30.91 -47.66 -16.64
C ARG A 642 -30.93 -48.76 -15.59
N ILE A 643 -30.66 -48.44 -14.31
CA ILE A 643 -30.44 -49.46 -13.26
C ILE A 643 -31.65 -49.53 -12.32
N LEU A 644 -32.17 -48.39 -11.87
CA LEU A 644 -33.26 -48.31 -10.88
C LEU A 644 -34.66 -48.24 -11.51
N HIS A 645 -34.89 -48.88 -12.67
CA HIS A 645 -36.15 -48.90 -13.47
C HIS A 645 -37.41 -48.42 -12.73
N HIS A 646 -38.24 -47.57 -13.39
CA HIS A 646 -39.45 -46.83 -12.95
C HIS A 646 -40.32 -47.33 -11.77
N HIS A 647 -40.19 -48.57 -11.31
CA HIS A 647 -40.87 -49.18 -10.18
C HIS A 647 -40.31 -48.79 -8.79
N HIS A 648 -39.06 -48.34 -8.69
CA HIS A 648 -38.48 -47.89 -7.42
C HIS A 648 -38.61 -46.36 -7.33
N GLY A 649 -39.63 -45.87 -6.62
CA GLY A 649 -39.99 -44.45 -6.55
C GLY A 649 -38.86 -43.49 -6.15
N ILE A 650 -39.17 -42.18 -6.16
CA ILE A 650 -38.20 -41.06 -6.05
C ILE A 650 -37.17 -41.18 -4.91
N GLY A 651 -37.50 -41.86 -3.81
CA GLY A 651 -36.58 -42.11 -2.70
C GLY A 651 -35.34 -42.92 -3.08
N TYR A 652 -35.48 -43.95 -3.92
CA TYR A 652 -34.32 -44.73 -4.40
C TYR A 652 -33.46 -43.93 -5.38
N ALA A 653 -34.07 -43.03 -6.15
CA ALA A 653 -33.36 -42.08 -7.01
C ALA A 653 -32.48 -41.12 -6.20
N CYS A 654 -33.05 -40.54 -5.13
CA CYS A 654 -32.33 -39.67 -4.22
C CYS A 654 -31.21 -40.41 -3.49
N LEU A 655 -31.44 -41.66 -3.05
CA LEU A 655 -30.41 -42.48 -2.41
C LEU A 655 -29.27 -42.83 -3.38
N GLY A 656 -29.59 -43.16 -4.63
CA GLY A 656 -28.60 -43.41 -5.68
C GLY A 656 -27.78 -42.18 -6.04
N ALA A 657 -28.44 -41.02 -6.20
CA ALA A 657 -27.77 -39.74 -6.44
C ALA A 657 -26.87 -39.34 -5.26
N TYR A 658 -27.34 -39.51 -4.03
CA TYR A 658 -26.54 -39.28 -2.83
C TYR A 658 -25.32 -40.21 -2.76
N GLY A 659 -25.50 -41.49 -3.08
CA GLY A 659 -24.41 -42.46 -3.18
C GLY A 659 -23.34 -42.02 -4.18
N VAL A 660 -23.71 -41.54 -5.36
CA VAL A 660 -22.75 -41.01 -6.35
C VAL A 660 -22.04 -39.77 -5.81
N LEU A 661 -22.77 -38.80 -5.26
CA LEU A 661 -22.22 -37.55 -4.76
C LEU A 661 -21.30 -37.71 -3.54
N VAL A 662 -21.40 -38.82 -2.80
CA VAL A 662 -20.51 -39.12 -1.66
C VAL A 662 -19.37 -40.06 -2.06
N ILE A 663 -19.65 -41.11 -2.84
CA ILE A 663 -18.67 -42.14 -3.19
C ILE A 663 -17.68 -41.63 -4.22
N VAL A 664 -18.11 -40.82 -5.20
CA VAL A 664 -17.22 -40.33 -6.27
C VAL A 664 -16.13 -39.39 -5.73
N PRO A 665 -16.41 -38.41 -4.84
CA PRO A 665 -15.37 -37.62 -4.21
C PRO A 665 -14.37 -38.47 -3.40
N LEU A 666 -14.86 -39.42 -2.59
CA LEU A 666 -14.00 -40.34 -1.85
C LEU A 666 -13.10 -41.18 -2.78
N PHE A 667 -13.67 -41.65 -3.89
CA PHE A 667 -12.91 -42.35 -4.92
C PHE A 667 -11.84 -41.46 -5.57
N ARG A 668 -12.09 -40.17 -5.78
CA ARG A 668 -11.09 -39.22 -6.31
C ARG A 668 -9.90 -39.04 -5.37
N HIS A 669 -10.13 -38.94 -4.06
CA HIS A 669 -9.04 -38.91 -3.08
C HIS A 669 -8.21 -40.20 -3.13
N LEU A 670 -8.86 -41.37 -3.16
CA LEU A 670 -8.14 -42.64 -3.24
C LEU A 670 -7.40 -42.79 -4.58
N PHE A 671 -8.03 -42.38 -5.68
CA PHE A 671 -7.46 -42.44 -7.02
C PHE A 671 -6.24 -41.52 -7.16
N SER A 672 -6.35 -40.26 -6.71
CA SER A 672 -5.22 -39.32 -6.71
C SER A 672 -4.05 -39.84 -5.87
N LEU A 673 -4.32 -40.46 -4.71
CA LEU A 673 -3.30 -41.10 -3.86
C LEU A 673 -2.60 -42.26 -4.59
N ILE A 674 -3.37 -43.19 -5.17
CA ILE A 674 -2.80 -44.34 -5.90
C ILE A 674 -1.96 -43.85 -7.08
N ILE A 675 -2.47 -42.91 -7.86
CA ILE A 675 -1.78 -42.37 -9.02
C ILE A 675 -0.52 -41.61 -8.61
N LYS A 676 -0.51 -40.86 -7.49
CA LYS A 676 0.70 -40.24 -6.95
C LYS A 676 1.80 -41.28 -6.70
N TRP A 677 1.46 -42.40 -6.06
CA TRP A 677 2.43 -43.44 -5.75
C TRP A 677 2.90 -44.22 -6.98
N ILE A 678 2.05 -44.43 -8.00
CA ILE A 678 2.43 -45.08 -9.27
C ILE A 678 3.28 -44.14 -10.13
N LEU A 679 2.83 -42.89 -10.30
CA LEU A 679 3.46 -41.93 -11.20
C LEU A 679 4.66 -41.24 -10.57
N ILE A 680 4.83 -41.12 -9.26
CA ILE A 680 5.98 -40.38 -8.71
C ILE A 680 6.68 -41.20 -7.63
N GLY A 681 5.91 -41.86 -6.77
CA GLY A 681 6.46 -42.47 -5.56
C GLY A 681 6.75 -41.38 -4.52
N ARG A 682 7.99 -41.33 -4.01
CA ARG A 682 8.44 -40.24 -3.13
C ARG A 682 9.11 -39.14 -3.94
N TYR A 683 8.73 -37.89 -3.70
CA TYR A 683 9.45 -36.74 -4.26
C TYR A 683 10.91 -36.74 -3.78
N LYS A 684 11.82 -36.44 -4.70
CA LYS A 684 13.24 -36.24 -4.40
C LYS A 684 13.53 -34.75 -4.51
N GLU A 685 14.20 -34.22 -3.51
CA GLU A 685 14.73 -32.87 -3.53
C GLU A 685 15.73 -32.71 -4.69
N GLY A 686 15.63 -31.59 -5.39
CA GLY A 686 16.47 -31.31 -6.54
C GLY A 686 15.78 -30.53 -7.65
N ASP A 687 16.51 -30.38 -8.74
CA ASP A 687 16.20 -29.49 -9.84
C ASP A 687 15.93 -30.31 -11.10
N PHE A 688 14.76 -30.12 -11.69
CA PHE A 688 14.26 -30.90 -12.82
C PHE A 688 13.94 -29.97 -14.00
N PRO A 689 14.23 -30.39 -15.25
CA PRO A 689 13.92 -29.55 -16.40
C PRO A 689 12.40 -29.34 -16.52
N LEU A 690 11.98 -28.09 -16.70
CA LEU A 690 10.60 -27.75 -17.01
C LEU A 690 10.21 -28.42 -18.34
N TRP A 691 8.96 -28.88 -18.47
CA TRP A 691 8.48 -29.66 -19.62
C TRP A 691 9.18 -31.03 -19.78
N GLY A 692 9.98 -31.45 -18.79
CA GLY A 692 10.54 -32.79 -18.71
C GLY A 692 9.55 -33.81 -18.14
N TRP A 693 9.95 -35.08 -18.16
CA TRP A 693 9.11 -36.18 -17.64
C TRP A 693 8.69 -36.00 -16.18
N MET A 694 9.58 -35.47 -15.32
CA MET A 694 9.24 -35.22 -13.92
C MET A 694 8.17 -34.13 -13.80
N TYR A 695 8.31 -33.03 -14.55
CA TYR A 695 7.33 -31.94 -14.57
C TYR A 695 5.94 -32.44 -15.00
N VAL A 696 5.89 -33.26 -16.05
CA VAL A 696 4.63 -33.83 -16.55
C VAL A 696 3.97 -34.73 -15.49
N ARG A 697 4.75 -35.61 -14.85
CA ARG A 697 4.26 -36.54 -13.83
C ARG A 697 3.75 -35.78 -12.59
N TRP A 698 4.53 -34.80 -12.11
CA TRP A 698 4.13 -33.89 -11.03
C TRP A 698 2.85 -33.14 -11.36
N TRP A 699 2.80 -32.46 -12.50
CA TRP A 699 1.63 -31.70 -12.93
C TRP A 699 0.37 -32.58 -13.00
N THR A 700 0.46 -33.80 -13.54
CA THR A 700 -0.69 -34.74 -13.57
C THR A 700 -1.19 -35.09 -12.18
N VAL A 701 -0.28 -35.35 -11.23
CA VAL A 701 -0.64 -35.67 -9.84
C VAL A 701 -1.31 -34.46 -9.17
N GLU A 702 -0.80 -33.27 -9.40
CA GLU A 702 -1.39 -32.03 -8.88
C GLU A 702 -2.80 -31.78 -9.43
N GLN A 703 -3.02 -31.96 -10.73
CA GLN A 703 -4.37 -31.81 -11.30
C GLN A 703 -5.36 -32.84 -10.73
N LEU A 704 -4.92 -34.07 -10.50
CA LEU A 704 -5.75 -35.11 -9.86
C LEU A 704 -6.04 -34.80 -8.40
N ARG A 705 -5.08 -34.20 -7.68
CA ARG A 705 -5.26 -33.77 -6.30
C ARG A 705 -6.26 -32.62 -6.22
N ASN A 706 -6.10 -31.61 -7.07
CA ASN A 706 -7.03 -30.48 -7.14
C ASN A 706 -8.44 -30.94 -7.52
N LEU A 707 -8.57 -31.91 -8.42
CA LEU A 707 -9.86 -32.52 -8.76
C LEU A 707 -10.51 -33.26 -7.57
N ALA A 708 -9.70 -33.77 -6.63
CA ALA A 708 -10.18 -34.42 -5.43
C ALA A 708 -10.67 -33.43 -4.36
N MET A 709 -10.36 -32.13 -4.46
CA MET A 709 -10.77 -31.09 -3.48
C MET A 709 -10.34 -31.41 -2.03
N PRO A 710 -9.03 -31.47 -1.74
CA PRO A 710 -8.52 -31.78 -0.40
C PRO A 710 -8.98 -30.79 0.69
N GLU A 711 -9.42 -29.59 0.30
CA GLU A 711 -9.97 -28.56 1.19
C GLU A 711 -11.23 -29.06 1.94
N THR A 712 -11.90 -30.08 1.41
CA THR A 712 -13.04 -30.75 2.09
C THR A 712 -12.66 -31.38 3.44
N PHE A 713 -11.37 -31.62 3.69
CA PHE A 713 -10.87 -32.10 4.98
C PHE A 713 -10.36 -30.99 5.90
N ALA A 714 -10.40 -29.71 5.49
CA ALA A 714 -9.82 -28.60 6.26
C ALA A 714 -10.42 -28.50 7.67
N ASP A 715 -9.60 -28.10 8.63
CA ASP A 715 -9.97 -27.98 10.06
C ASP A 715 -10.52 -29.28 10.66
N SER A 716 -10.18 -30.42 10.05
CA SER A 716 -10.54 -31.75 10.54
C SER A 716 -9.30 -32.62 10.78
N PRO A 717 -9.37 -33.60 11.69
CA PRO A 717 -8.29 -34.57 11.89
C PRO A 717 -7.93 -35.36 10.62
N LEU A 718 -8.85 -35.43 9.64
CA LEU A 718 -8.63 -36.13 8.38
C LEU A 718 -7.58 -35.43 7.51
N MET A 719 -7.38 -34.12 7.65
CA MET A 719 -6.38 -33.38 6.86
C MET A 719 -4.96 -33.86 7.18
N SER A 720 -4.63 -34.00 8.46
CA SER A 720 -3.33 -34.51 8.90
C SER A 720 -3.11 -35.96 8.45
N ILE A 721 -4.16 -36.78 8.44
CA ILE A 721 -4.10 -38.16 7.92
C ILE A 721 -3.88 -38.16 6.40
N TYR A 722 -4.62 -37.31 5.67
CA TYR A 722 -4.53 -37.18 4.22
C TYR A 722 -3.11 -36.81 3.79
N TYR A 723 -2.52 -35.79 4.39
CA TYR A 723 -1.14 -35.38 4.06
C TYR A 723 -0.10 -36.45 4.45
N ARG A 724 -0.29 -37.19 5.54
CA ARG A 724 0.56 -38.36 5.87
C ARG A 724 0.46 -39.48 4.84
N LEU A 725 -0.72 -39.76 4.29
CA LEU A 725 -0.90 -40.74 3.21
C LEU A 725 -0.17 -40.31 1.93
N PHE A 726 -0.15 -39.00 1.67
CA PHE A 726 0.67 -38.40 0.60
C PHE A 726 2.16 -38.32 0.94
N GLY A 727 2.54 -38.72 2.15
CA GLY A 727 3.91 -38.97 2.62
C GLY A 727 4.57 -37.81 3.39
N ALA A 728 3.80 -36.77 3.73
CA ALA A 728 4.24 -35.75 4.68
C ALA A 728 4.52 -36.35 6.06
N LYS A 729 5.52 -35.79 6.75
CA LYS A 729 5.77 -36.12 8.15
C LYS A 729 5.07 -35.08 9.02
N ILE A 730 4.02 -35.50 9.73
CA ILE A 730 3.24 -34.59 10.57
C ILE A 730 3.27 -35.14 11.99
N GLY A 731 3.71 -34.32 12.94
CA GLY A 731 3.76 -34.60 14.37
C GLY A 731 2.40 -34.88 15.02
N ARG A 732 2.41 -35.02 16.34
CA ARG A 732 1.24 -35.21 17.21
C ARG A 732 0.56 -33.87 17.50
N ASN A 733 -0.76 -33.90 17.72
CA ASN A 733 -1.56 -32.71 18.02
C ASN A 733 -1.47 -31.56 16.99
N VAL A 734 -1.18 -31.89 15.73
CA VAL A 734 -1.12 -30.88 14.67
C VAL A 734 -2.51 -30.56 14.14
N HIS A 735 -2.89 -29.29 14.19
CA HIS A 735 -4.12 -28.76 13.60
C HIS A 735 -3.82 -28.08 12.26
N LEU A 736 -4.43 -28.59 11.18
CA LEU A 736 -4.27 -28.06 9.84
C LEU A 736 -5.60 -27.51 9.32
N GLY A 737 -5.64 -26.21 9.02
CA GLY A 737 -6.71 -25.62 8.21
C GLY A 737 -6.61 -26.02 6.74
N SER A 738 -7.02 -25.14 5.84
CA SER A 738 -6.83 -25.31 4.39
C SER A 738 -5.38 -25.03 3.98
N ILE A 739 -4.52 -26.04 4.05
CA ILE A 739 -3.13 -25.92 3.55
C ILE A 739 -3.04 -26.40 2.10
N ASN A 740 -2.20 -25.75 1.30
CA ASN A 740 -1.85 -26.21 -0.05
C ASN A 740 -0.35 -26.50 -0.13
N CYS A 741 0.00 -27.71 -0.56
CA CYS A 741 1.38 -28.19 -0.63
C CYS A 741 1.57 -29.13 -1.83
N GLU A 742 2.35 -28.71 -2.82
CA GLU A 742 2.50 -29.38 -4.11
C GLU A 742 3.37 -30.65 -4.09
N ALA A 743 4.24 -30.82 -3.09
CA ALA A 743 5.02 -32.03 -2.86
C ALA A 743 4.99 -32.42 -1.37
N PRO A 744 3.88 -33.02 -0.88
CA PRO A 744 3.69 -33.33 0.53
C PRO A 744 4.81 -34.12 1.21
N ASP A 745 5.50 -35.02 0.49
CA ASP A 745 6.63 -35.80 1.03
C ASP A 745 7.79 -34.93 1.54
N LEU A 746 7.85 -33.68 1.09
CA LEU A 746 8.88 -32.71 1.43
C LEU A 746 8.43 -31.77 2.55
N LEU A 747 7.26 -32.00 3.13
CA LEU A 747 6.74 -31.27 4.27
C LEU A 747 6.96 -32.08 5.55
N GLU A 748 7.60 -31.44 6.54
CA GLU A 748 7.79 -31.95 7.89
C GLU A 748 7.26 -30.92 8.89
N ILE A 749 6.27 -31.30 9.71
CA ILE A 749 5.63 -30.45 10.72
C ILE A 749 5.82 -31.10 12.09
N ASP A 750 6.34 -30.34 13.05
CA ASP A 750 6.61 -30.83 14.41
C ASP A 750 5.33 -30.94 15.28
N ASP A 751 5.47 -31.58 16.44
CA ASP A 751 4.40 -31.78 17.42
C ASP A 751 3.79 -30.43 17.90
N ASP A 752 2.52 -30.44 18.31
CA ASP A 752 1.77 -29.32 18.91
C ASP A 752 1.67 -28.05 18.03
N THR A 753 1.75 -28.19 16.71
CA THR A 753 1.69 -27.09 15.75
C THR A 753 0.26 -26.80 15.26
N THR A 754 -0.15 -25.53 15.25
CA THR A 754 -1.41 -25.07 14.64
C THR A 754 -1.14 -24.21 13.42
N ILE A 755 -1.62 -24.65 12.25
CA ILE A 755 -1.52 -23.91 10.98
C ILE A 755 -2.92 -23.46 10.60
N SER A 756 -3.09 -22.14 10.44
CA SER A 756 -4.34 -21.51 10.03
C SER A 756 -4.74 -21.92 8.60
N SER A 757 -5.96 -21.59 8.20
CA SER A 757 -6.44 -21.73 6.82
C SER A 757 -5.65 -20.87 5.83
N GLU A 758 -5.65 -21.29 4.56
CA GLU A 758 -5.06 -20.61 3.39
C GLU A 758 -3.53 -20.44 3.42
N VAL A 759 -2.83 -21.33 4.12
CA VAL A 759 -1.36 -21.33 4.16
C VAL A 759 -0.80 -22.15 3.00
N HIS A 760 0.10 -21.54 2.23
CA HIS A 760 0.76 -22.15 1.08
C HIS A 760 2.20 -22.54 1.40
N PHE A 761 2.51 -23.84 1.33
CA PHE A 761 3.86 -24.36 1.51
C PHE A 761 4.50 -24.67 0.16
N GLN A 762 5.41 -23.80 -0.30
CA GLN A 762 6.11 -23.93 -1.58
C GLN A 762 7.16 -25.05 -1.59
N THR A 763 6.71 -26.29 -1.50
CA THR A 763 7.57 -27.49 -1.62
C THR A 763 7.96 -27.79 -3.07
N ALA A 764 7.22 -27.23 -4.04
CA ALA A 764 7.57 -27.24 -5.45
C ALA A 764 7.34 -25.86 -6.08
N PHE A 765 8.32 -25.35 -6.84
CA PHE A 765 8.18 -24.10 -7.57
C PHE A 765 8.98 -24.11 -8.88
N VAL A 766 8.67 -23.19 -9.79
CA VAL A 766 9.33 -23.08 -11.08
C VAL A 766 10.15 -21.80 -11.12
N GLU A 767 11.44 -21.92 -11.42
CA GLU A 767 12.38 -20.80 -11.57
C GLU A 767 13.36 -21.14 -12.70
N ASP A 768 13.68 -20.18 -13.56
CA ASP A 768 14.66 -20.34 -14.66
C ASP A 768 14.49 -21.62 -15.50
N TYR A 769 13.27 -21.89 -15.98
CA TYR A 769 12.90 -23.09 -16.75
C TYR A 769 13.22 -24.42 -16.05
N THR A 770 13.24 -24.41 -14.72
CA THR A 770 13.54 -25.55 -13.88
C THR A 770 12.45 -25.70 -12.82
N LEU A 771 11.87 -26.89 -12.72
CA LEU A 771 11.02 -27.29 -11.60
C LEU A 771 11.92 -27.68 -10.43
N LYS A 772 11.83 -26.92 -9.34
CA LYS A 772 12.60 -27.12 -8.12
C LYS A 772 11.71 -27.73 -7.05
N PHE A 773 12.16 -28.84 -6.46
CA PHE A 773 11.57 -29.42 -5.26
C PHE A 773 12.45 -29.09 -4.06
N ARG A 774 11.86 -28.56 -2.99
CA ARG A 774 12.56 -28.16 -1.76
C ARG A 774 11.82 -28.67 -0.53
N ARG A 775 12.60 -29.06 0.48
CA ARG A 775 12.07 -29.53 1.75
C ARG A 775 11.75 -28.36 2.68
N ILE A 776 10.59 -28.41 3.32
CA ILE A 776 10.12 -27.43 4.30
C ILE A 776 9.95 -28.13 5.64
N TYR A 777 10.53 -27.52 6.68
CA TYR A 777 10.42 -27.94 8.07
C TYR A 777 9.69 -26.84 8.83
N ILE A 778 8.69 -27.22 9.61
CA ILE A 778 7.81 -26.32 10.36
C ILE A 778 7.81 -26.73 11.82
#